data_AF-A0AB36GIW7-F1
#
_entry.id   AF-A0AB36GIW7-F1
#
_cell.length_a   1.000
_cell.length_b   1.000
_cell.length_c   1.000
_cell.angle_alpha   90.00
_cell.angle_beta   90.00
_cell.angle_gamma   90.00
#
_symmetry.space_group_name_H-M   'P 1'
#
loop_
_entity.id
_entity.type
_entity.pdbx_description
1 polymer ?
#
loop_
_entity_poly.entity_id
_entity_poly.type
_entity_poly.pdbx_seq_one_letter_code
_entity_poly.pdbx_strand_id
1 'polypeptide(L)'
;MSQLLQQRSSRRQGRLGFLAVFLTVLALIMSACGAKVETNLGLENSEKGSRTITVSFSLKDNKDYLKGDVNALDASIKKHKPQELDYEGIRTEGDNAQATFKVNFNSVDEYRTKVSAILKASSFDKEPKILISDSKDGLVQGLEVSENFTSQDLIKWLPEALVTDGLVEAKRKDNVLQSSGKNSVTFEGREIKTTESSNEVQAKDLKDNGFDEVVIAVDKKDGKYNAKLVFLAKEIMVPDRVSAVDTYLNSVKPEGAELTKGIDEEIAKKSYRSLPSTQSGKDESGRNLKFTADSFEDLNAKLQKILGTQETALESSQEVKTDSSGVKIIEHITGSVDCSRVCSPGTNYGVKFSFSDDGKNFDQDYGSSNSSSSSASASDRVIKVNLKNSRTIQPESLNVTSALGMDGSVEARFELAFKSSDVAQAGDALKSFVQGPDEAQATFEERTDGDNTIYSAKIRGKDSAEFNTRIGAYLPGSEMTIHHPGGVNLFGADYTVSPKFNLQERFGQLQPKNYGFKFELPIMSSVKTDALQGSNSMFGRQDSHLSGDGRNVTVNSSEGYVNTSSLTIPAHGFTMTDFVVDAILLGLLLLILLVLFIFRKRIRRASQKARERRAAQQAAQPTAAYTASDSDVLNYGDDSPTVAFSSGSSYAAETDGTIPLPAQQAPIPKHAAKSQQKPVSGDSDQDFLQ
;
A
#
# COMPACT_ATOMS: atom_id res chain seq x y z
N MET A 1 -78.37 3.67 28.40
CA MET A 1 -77.68 3.04 29.54
C MET A 1 -76.35 2.39 29.08
N SER A 2 -75.45 3.13 28.40
CA SER A 2 -74.25 2.52 27.78
C SER A 2 -73.02 3.45 27.69
N GLN A 3 -72.86 4.39 28.62
CA GLN A 3 -71.69 5.32 28.65
C GLN A 3 -71.04 5.47 30.03
N LEU A 4 -71.53 4.78 31.08
CA LEU A 4 -71.04 4.92 32.46
C LEU A 4 -70.06 3.82 32.92
N LEU A 5 -69.72 2.85 32.06
CA LEU A 5 -68.77 1.77 32.40
C LEU A 5 -67.35 1.97 31.84
N GLN A 6 -67.17 2.84 30.84
CA GLN A 6 -65.90 2.96 30.11
C GLN A 6 -64.86 3.87 30.79
N GLN A 7 -65.20 4.51 31.91
CA GLN A 7 -64.34 5.47 32.63
C GLN A 7 -63.76 4.92 33.95
N ARG A 8 -63.81 3.60 34.19
CA ARG A 8 -63.39 2.98 35.48
C ARG A 8 -62.23 1.97 35.40
N SER A 9 -61.74 1.64 34.21
CA SER A 9 -60.64 0.68 34.00
C SER A 9 -59.24 1.29 34.15
N SER A 10 -59.04 2.53 33.65
CA SER A 10 -57.73 3.20 33.55
C SER A 10 -57.05 3.59 34.88
N ARG A 11 -57.69 3.35 36.03
CA ARG A 11 -57.14 3.66 37.38
C ARG A 11 -56.76 2.42 38.22
N ARG A 12 -56.69 1.21 37.63
CA ARG A 12 -56.34 -0.03 38.37
C ARG A 12 -55.00 -0.69 38.00
N GLN A 13 -54.50 -0.59 36.76
CA GLN A 13 -53.25 -1.26 36.37
C GLN A 13 -52.02 -0.75 37.15
N GLY A 14 -51.87 0.57 37.31
CA GLY A 14 -50.77 1.17 38.08
C GLY A 14 -50.75 0.82 39.58
N ARG A 15 -51.82 0.21 40.12
CA ARG A 15 -51.85 -0.32 41.51
C ARG A 15 -51.58 -1.82 41.61
N LEU A 16 -51.64 -2.57 40.50
CA LEU A 16 -51.36 -4.01 40.52
C LEU A 16 -49.85 -4.31 40.52
N GLY A 17 -49.06 -3.57 39.72
CA GLY A 17 -47.59 -3.71 39.72
C GLY A 17 -46.97 -3.42 41.10
N PHE A 18 -47.39 -2.33 41.74
CA PHE A 18 -46.98 -2.01 43.11
C PHE A 18 -47.37 -3.10 44.13
N LEU A 19 -48.55 -3.72 44.00
CA LEU A 19 -49.00 -4.77 44.91
C LEU A 19 -48.25 -6.10 44.71
N ALA A 20 -47.87 -6.41 43.47
CA ALA A 20 -47.08 -7.61 43.15
C ALA A 20 -45.67 -7.53 43.77
N VAL A 21 -44.99 -6.39 43.62
CA VAL A 21 -43.68 -6.13 44.27
C VAL A 21 -43.78 -6.23 45.79
N PHE A 22 -44.85 -5.71 46.38
CA PHE A 22 -45.08 -5.76 47.83
C PHE A 22 -45.24 -7.20 48.36
N LEU A 23 -45.81 -8.10 47.57
CA LEU A 23 -46.00 -9.51 47.95
C LEU A 23 -44.72 -10.35 47.80
N THR A 24 -43.85 -10.05 46.83
CA THR A 24 -42.55 -10.75 46.70
C THR A 24 -41.55 -10.35 47.79
N VAL A 25 -41.57 -9.10 48.26
CA VAL A 25 -40.71 -8.64 49.38
C VAL A 25 -41.01 -9.39 50.68
N LEU A 26 -42.26 -9.78 50.91
CA LEU A 26 -42.68 -10.48 52.13
C LEU A 26 -42.19 -11.94 52.22
N ALA A 27 -41.81 -12.56 51.10
CA ALA A 27 -41.34 -13.95 51.02
C ALA A 27 -39.82 -14.09 51.18
N LEU A 28 -39.10 -12.98 51.44
CA LEU A 28 -37.67 -12.85 51.15
C LEU A 28 -36.73 -13.07 52.35
N ILE A 29 -37.25 -13.52 53.50
CA ILE A 29 -36.62 -13.35 54.82
C ILE A 29 -36.04 -14.67 55.36
N MET A 30 -34.86 -15.08 54.89
CA MET A 30 -34.05 -16.12 55.55
C MET A 30 -32.54 -15.87 55.42
N SER A 31 -31.87 -15.81 56.58
CA SER A 31 -30.41 -15.94 56.82
C SER A 31 -29.42 -14.85 56.36
N ALA A 32 -28.38 -14.69 57.20
CA ALA A 32 -27.15 -13.87 57.07
C ALA A 32 -27.24 -12.35 57.37
N CYS A 33 -26.20 -11.82 58.01
CA CYS A 33 -26.11 -10.44 58.52
C CYS A 33 -25.50 -9.46 57.51
N GLY A 34 -25.84 -9.59 56.23
CA GLY A 34 -25.39 -8.70 55.16
C GLY A 34 -26.55 -8.27 54.27
N ALA A 35 -26.36 -7.20 53.50
CA ALA A 35 -27.40 -6.74 52.58
C ALA A 35 -27.59 -7.70 51.41
N LYS A 36 -28.84 -7.81 50.96
CA LYS A 36 -29.26 -8.56 49.77
C LYS A 36 -29.41 -7.62 48.58
N VAL A 37 -28.84 -8.02 47.44
CA VAL A 37 -28.75 -7.20 46.23
C VAL A 37 -29.65 -7.77 45.13
N GLU A 38 -30.68 -7.04 44.73
CA GLU A 38 -31.63 -7.45 43.69
C GLU A 38 -31.62 -6.45 42.53
N THR A 39 -31.91 -6.91 41.32
CA THR A 39 -31.98 -6.03 40.15
C THR A 39 -33.17 -6.35 39.25
N ASN A 40 -33.69 -5.29 38.63
CA ASN A 40 -34.53 -5.38 37.46
C ASN A 40 -33.91 -4.54 36.34
N LEU A 41 -33.59 -5.17 35.21
CA LEU A 41 -33.28 -4.46 33.97
C LEU A 41 -34.60 -4.29 33.20
N GLY A 42 -35.21 -3.11 33.34
CA GLY A 42 -36.45 -2.75 32.67
C GLY A 42 -36.16 -2.08 31.33
N LEU A 43 -36.40 -2.78 30.23
CA LEU A 43 -36.29 -2.31 28.86
C LEU A 43 -37.66 -1.82 28.37
N GLU A 44 -37.73 -0.56 27.97
CA GLU A 44 -38.90 0.00 27.26
C GLU A 44 -38.93 -0.45 25.81
N ASN A 45 -37.74 -0.59 25.18
CA ASN A 45 -37.52 -1.16 23.86
C ASN A 45 -36.05 -1.68 23.77
N SER A 46 -35.55 -1.90 22.54
CA SER A 46 -34.17 -2.33 22.24
C SER A 46 -33.06 -1.42 22.78
N GLU A 47 -33.33 -0.12 22.94
CA GLU A 47 -32.33 0.93 23.16
C GLU A 47 -32.48 1.61 24.52
N LYS A 48 -33.72 1.82 24.98
CA LYS A 48 -34.09 2.64 26.13
C LYS A 48 -34.59 1.81 27.30
N GLY A 49 -34.16 2.17 28.51
CA GLY A 49 -34.58 1.49 29.72
C GLY A 49 -34.05 2.09 31.01
N SER A 50 -34.23 1.33 32.09
CA SER A 50 -33.76 1.64 33.43
C SER A 50 -33.35 0.35 34.14
N ARG A 51 -32.08 0.25 34.55
CA ARG A 51 -31.69 -0.76 35.54
C ARG A 51 -32.02 -0.22 36.93
N THR A 52 -32.90 -0.88 37.65
CA THR A 52 -33.11 -0.63 39.09
C THR A 52 -32.28 -1.64 39.89
N ILE A 53 -31.49 -1.16 40.86
CA ILE A 53 -30.73 -1.98 41.81
C ILE A 53 -31.29 -1.68 43.21
N THR A 54 -31.61 -2.72 43.95
CA THR A 54 -32.28 -2.65 45.25
C THR A 54 -31.44 -3.36 46.29
N VAL A 55 -31.01 -2.64 47.32
CA VAL A 55 -30.15 -3.15 48.40
C VAL A 55 -30.96 -3.18 49.68
N SER A 56 -31.37 -4.37 50.11
CA SER A 56 -32.26 -4.58 51.27
C SER A 56 -31.50 -5.18 52.44
N PHE A 57 -31.71 -4.68 53.66
CA PHE A 57 -30.96 -5.09 54.85
C PHE A 57 -31.79 -4.92 56.15
N SER A 58 -31.53 -5.78 57.13
CA SER A 58 -32.11 -5.67 58.47
C SER A 58 -31.37 -4.63 59.31
N LEU A 59 -32.06 -3.59 59.74
CA LEU A 59 -31.59 -2.59 60.71
C LEU A 59 -31.39 -3.19 62.09
N LYS A 60 -32.00 -4.33 62.39
CA LYS A 60 -31.89 -5.02 63.68
C LYS A 60 -30.62 -5.88 63.77
N ASP A 61 -30.35 -6.65 62.74
CA ASP A 61 -29.24 -7.61 62.74
C ASP A 61 -27.89 -6.95 62.40
N ASN A 62 -27.94 -5.74 61.81
CA ASN A 62 -26.75 -4.91 61.53
C ASN A 62 -26.38 -3.91 62.65
N LYS A 63 -27.05 -3.90 63.81
CA LYS A 63 -26.79 -2.92 64.90
C LYS A 63 -25.34 -2.94 65.40
N ASP A 64 -24.73 -4.12 65.45
CA ASP A 64 -23.33 -4.27 65.85
C ASP A 64 -22.33 -4.05 64.70
N TYR A 65 -22.81 -3.81 63.48
CA TYR A 65 -22.03 -3.71 62.23
C TYR A 65 -22.00 -2.28 61.67
N LEU A 66 -23.10 -1.53 61.77
CA LEU A 66 -23.25 -0.15 61.30
C LEU A 66 -23.10 0.85 62.45
N LYS A 67 -22.07 1.68 62.39
CA LYS A 67 -21.77 2.76 63.34
C LYS A 67 -22.47 4.07 62.94
N GLY A 68 -23.79 4.07 62.97
CA GLY A 68 -24.60 5.24 62.64
C GLY A 68 -26.10 4.90 62.60
N ASP A 69 -26.90 5.92 62.29
CA ASP A 69 -28.32 5.73 61.96
C ASP A 69 -28.53 5.69 60.44
N VAL A 70 -29.80 5.60 60.02
CA VAL A 70 -30.17 5.59 58.59
C VAL A 70 -29.81 6.91 57.90
N ASN A 71 -29.78 8.04 58.63
CA ASN A 71 -29.41 9.34 58.08
C ASN A 71 -27.91 9.42 57.77
N ALA A 72 -27.05 8.88 58.65
CA ALA A 72 -25.62 8.77 58.39
C ALA A 72 -25.32 7.89 57.16
N LEU A 73 -26.05 6.78 57.02
CA LEU A 73 -25.96 5.88 55.87
C LEU A 73 -26.42 6.55 54.55
N ASP A 74 -27.56 7.22 54.55
CA ASP A 74 -28.09 7.99 53.42
C ASP A 74 -27.13 9.13 53.00
N ALA A 75 -26.52 9.83 53.98
CA ALA A 75 -25.52 10.86 53.73
C ALA A 75 -24.23 10.29 53.08
N SER A 76 -23.74 9.15 53.56
CA SER A 76 -22.55 8.47 52.99
C SER A 76 -22.81 8.01 51.55
N ILE A 77 -23.98 7.43 51.29
CA ILE A 77 -24.42 7.04 49.95
C ILE A 77 -24.46 8.27 49.02
N LYS A 78 -25.07 9.38 49.46
CA LYS A 78 -25.14 10.63 48.68
C LYS A 78 -23.77 11.26 48.41
N LYS A 79 -22.81 11.08 49.31
CA LYS A 79 -21.45 11.60 49.22
C LYS A 79 -20.56 10.82 48.23
N HIS A 80 -20.70 9.49 48.19
CA HIS A 80 -19.75 8.61 47.48
C HIS A 80 -20.31 7.88 46.25
N LYS A 81 -21.62 7.98 45.95
CA LYS A 81 -22.20 7.32 44.76
C LYS A 81 -21.50 7.77 43.47
N PRO A 82 -21.33 6.87 42.47
CA PRO A 82 -20.97 7.26 41.10
C PRO A 82 -21.91 8.34 40.54
N GLN A 83 -21.42 9.14 39.59
CA GLN A 83 -22.22 10.21 38.98
C GLN A 83 -23.38 9.62 38.14
N GLU A 84 -23.12 8.49 37.51
CA GLU A 84 -23.97 7.77 36.55
C GLU A 84 -25.09 6.94 37.21
N LEU A 85 -25.09 6.86 38.54
CA LEU A 85 -26.02 6.06 39.35
C LEU A 85 -26.97 6.99 40.13
N ASP A 86 -28.23 7.06 39.73
CA ASP A 86 -29.29 7.74 40.47
C ASP A 86 -29.58 7.02 41.80
N TYR A 87 -30.02 7.76 42.82
CA TYR A 87 -30.34 7.23 44.15
C TYR A 87 -31.67 7.82 44.66
N GLU A 88 -32.64 6.96 44.96
CA GLU A 88 -33.98 7.37 45.41
C GLU A 88 -34.12 7.50 46.95
N GLY A 89 -33.01 7.36 47.69
CA GLY A 89 -33.01 7.33 49.16
C GLY A 89 -33.12 5.92 49.75
N ILE A 90 -33.21 5.85 51.08
CA ILE A 90 -33.58 4.64 51.83
C ILE A 90 -35.04 4.73 52.26
N ARG A 91 -35.77 3.63 52.06
CA ARG A 91 -37.10 3.38 52.64
C ARG A 91 -36.95 2.43 53.83
N THR A 92 -37.66 2.69 54.93
CA THR A 92 -37.64 1.86 56.15
C THR A 92 -39.02 1.29 56.44
N GLU A 93 -39.09 0.00 56.77
CA GLU A 93 -40.33 -0.70 57.12
C GLU A 93 -40.07 -1.66 58.29
N GLY A 94 -40.48 -1.26 59.49
CA GLY A 94 -40.18 -1.98 60.73
C GLY A 94 -38.68 -2.05 61.00
N ASP A 95 -38.18 -3.27 61.26
CA ASP A 95 -36.75 -3.56 61.42
C ASP A 95 -35.97 -3.61 60.08
N ASN A 96 -36.61 -3.40 58.91
CA ASN A 96 -35.97 -3.49 57.60
C ASN A 96 -35.71 -2.12 56.96
N ALA A 97 -34.68 -2.04 56.13
CA ALA A 97 -34.37 -0.89 55.28
C ALA A 97 -34.00 -1.33 53.87
N GLN A 98 -34.27 -0.44 52.90
CA GLN A 98 -34.05 -0.68 51.48
C GLN A 98 -33.55 0.59 50.80
N ALA A 99 -32.32 0.54 50.25
CA ALA A 99 -31.80 1.57 49.35
C ALA A 99 -32.17 1.23 47.89
N THR A 100 -32.62 2.21 47.12
CA THR A 100 -32.91 2.04 45.68
C THR A 100 -32.02 2.93 44.83
N PHE A 101 -31.32 2.31 43.88
CA PHE A 101 -30.46 2.95 42.90
C PHE A 101 -30.98 2.70 41.48
N LYS A 102 -30.72 3.63 40.55
CA LYS A 102 -31.12 3.48 39.14
C LYS A 102 -30.04 3.90 38.16
N VAL A 103 -29.97 3.20 37.03
CA VAL A 103 -29.21 3.61 35.84
C VAL A 103 -30.23 3.75 34.71
N ASN A 104 -30.67 4.99 34.46
CA ASN A 104 -31.56 5.32 33.35
C ASN A 104 -30.74 5.55 32.08
N PHE A 105 -31.21 5.06 30.92
CA PHE A 105 -30.50 5.17 29.64
C PHE A 105 -31.48 5.20 28.45
N ASN A 106 -31.06 5.85 27.37
CA ASN A 106 -31.83 6.04 26.13
C ASN A 106 -31.22 5.31 24.93
N SER A 107 -29.98 4.83 25.04
CA SER A 107 -29.35 3.89 24.10
C SER A 107 -28.52 2.83 24.83
N VAL A 108 -28.24 1.71 24.15
CA VAL A 108 -27.38 0.63 24.69
C VAL A 108 -25.96 1.14 24.94
N ASP A 109 -25.46 2.10 24.15
CA ASP A 109 -24.13 2.68 24.37
C ASP A 109 -24.09 3.70 25.50
N GLU A 110 -25.18 4.42 25.77
CA GLU A 110 -25.34 5.18 27.02
C GLU A 110 -25.30 4.24 28.23
N TYR A 111 -25.98 3.09 28.15
CA TYR A 111 -25.94 2.06 29.20
C TYR A 111 -24.54 1.48 29.39
N ARG A 112 -23.87 1.07 28.31
CA ARG A 112 -22.47 0.57 28.33
C ARG A 112 -21.51 1.59 28.96
N THR A 113 -21.63 2.87 28.57
CA THR A 113 -20.79 3.95 29.10
C THR A 113 -21.02 4.14 30.60
N LYS A 114 -22.29 4.23 31.04
CA LYS A 114 -22.65 4.40 32.46
C LYS A 114 -22.22 3.21 33.32
N VAL A 115 -22.50 1.99 32.86
CA VAL A 115 -22.09 0.76 33.54
C VAL A 115 -20.56 0.66 33.64
N SER A 116 -19.82 0.99 32.57
CA SER A 116 -18.35 0.98 32.61
C SER A 116 -17.77 1.97 33.62
N ALA A 117 -18.36 3.16 33.74
CA ALA A 117 -17.97 4.14 34.76
C ALA A 117 -18.26 3.64 36.18
N ILE A 118 -19.43 3.07 36.42
CA ILE A 118 -19.83 2.49 37.73
C ILE A 118 -18.91 1.32 38.12
N LEU A 119 -18.63 0.40 37.19
CA LEU A 119 -17.74 -0.73 37.42
C LEU A 119 -16.30 -0.28 37.70
N LYS A 120 -15.81 0.76 37.00
CA LYS A 120 -14.51 1.37 37.26
C LYS A 120 -14.44 2.04 38.65
N ALA A 121 -15.50 2.74 39.07
CA ALA A 121 -15.61 3.29 40.42
C ALA A 121 -15.69 2.19 41.50
N SER A 122 -16.22 1.02 41.15
CA SER A 122 -16.27 -0.19 41.96
C SER A 122 -14.98 -1.04 41.94
N SER A 123 -13.90 -0.59 41.29
CA SER A 123 -12.65 -1.35 41.11
C SER A 123 -12.81 -2.73 40.44
N PHE A 124 -13.73 -2.85 39.47
CA PHE A 124 -13.87 -4.04 38.64
C PHE A 124 -12.67 -4.22 37.70
N ASP A 125 -12.17 -5.45 37.58
CA ASP A 125 -10.86 -5.78 36.99
C ASP A 125 -10.90 -6.18 35.51
N LYS A 126 -12.09 -6.21 34.89
CA LYS A 126 -12.33 -6.75 33.55
C LYS A 126 -13.09 -5.77 32.66
N GLU A 127 -12.96 -5.93 31.35
CA GLU A 127 -13.79 -5.22 30.38
C GLU A 127 -15.25 -5.71 30.47
N PRO A 128 -16.23 -4.81 30.64
CA PRO A 128 -17.64 -5.19 30.70
C PRO A 128 -18.19 -5.51 29.31
N LYS A 129 -18.68 -6.72 29.13
CA LYS A 129 -19.37 -7.19 27.93
C LYS A 129 -20.87 -7.14 28.19
N ILE A 130 -21.57 -6.32 27.41
CA ILE A 130 -23.02 -6.14 27.48
C ILE A 130 -23.60 -6.37 26.09
N LEU A 131 -24.26 -7.52 25.95
CA LEU A 131 -25.16 -7.81 24.85
C LEU A 131 -26.59 -7.50 25.31
N ILE A 132 -27.22 -6.52 24.67
CA ILE A 132 -28.66 -6.35 24.65
C ILE A 132 -29.02 -6.38 23.18
N SER A 133 -29.83 -7.36 22.77
CA SER A 133 -30.30 -7.53 21.41
C SER A 133 -31.79 -7.80 21.45
N ASP A 134 -32.59 -6.83 20.97
CA ASP A 134 -33.99 -7.02 20.61
C ASP A 134 -34.11 -6.89 19.09
N SER A 135 -34.96 -7.74 18.51
CA SER A 135 -35.15 -7.86 17.08
C SER A 135 -36.61 -8.24 16.80
N LYS A 136 -37.32 -7.31 16.16
CA LYS A 136 -38.70 -7.51 15.68
C LYS A 136 -38.72 -7.88 14.19
N ASP A 137 -37.67 -7.50 13.47
CA ASP A 137 -37.47 -7.70 12.05
C ASP A 137 -36.13 -8.42 11.81
N GLY A 138 -36.18 -9.64 11.29
CA GLY A 138 -35.01 -10.51 11.16
C GLY A 138 -35.39 -11.99 11.16
N LEU A 139 -34.38 -12.87 11.12
CA LEU A 139 -34.51 -14.31 11.33
C LEU A 139 -34.35 -14.69 12.80
N VAL A 140 -33.47 -13.99 13.51
CA VAL A 140 -33.36 -14.04 14.97
C VAL A 140 -34.27 -12.95 15.52
N GLN A 141 -35.28 -13.34 16.29
CA GLN A 141 -36.32 -12.44 16.82
C GLN A 141 -36.47 -12.59 18.33
N GLY A 142 -36.87 -11.53 19.02
CA GLY A 142 -37.00 -11.48 20.48
C GLY A 142 -35.74 -10.97 21.19
N LEU A 143 -35.63 -11.26 22.50
CA LEU A 143 -34.64 -10.63 23.39
C LEU A 143 -33.52 -11.59 23.83
N GLU A 144 -32.28 -11.14 23.69
CA GLU A 144 -31.09 -11.67 24.39
C GLU A 144 -30.44 -10.58 25.24
N VAL A 145 -30.29 -10.85 26.54
CA VAL A 145 -29.49 -10.05 27.48
C VAL A 145 -28.40 -10.93 28.05
N SER A 146 -27.15 -10.45 27.99
CA SER A 146 -25.99 -11.10 28.63
C SER A 146 -24.99 -10.07 29.12
N GLU A 147 -24.64 -10.17 30.41
CA GLU A 147 -23.65 -9.34 31.11
C GLU A 147 -22.57 -10.26 31.72
N ASN A 148 -21.29 -9.91 31.61
CA ASN A 148 -20.17 -10.66 32.23
C ASN A 148 -19.80 -10.17 33.65
N PHE A 149 -20.74 -9.54 34.34
CA PHE A 149 -20.61 -8.99 35.69
C PHE A 149 -21.92 -9.18 36.46
N THR A 150 -21.85 -9.11 37.78
CA THR A 150 -23.00 -9.30 38.66
C THR A 150 -23.63 -7.98 39.06
N SER A 151 -24.88 -8.02 39.54
CA SER A 151 -25.54 -6.88 40.17
C SER A 151 -24.82 -6.38 41.43
N GLN A 152 -23.95 -7.19 42.04
CA GLN A 152 -23.11 -6.76 43.16
C GLN A 152 -21.91 -5.91 42.70
N ASP A 153 -21.33 -6.19 41.53
CA ASP A 153 -20.18 -5.44 40.99
C ASP A 153 -20.51 -3.95 40.78
N LEU A 154 -21.76 -3.65 40.39
CA LEU A 154 -22.28 -2.29 40.22
C LEU A 154 -22.41 -1.50 41.54
N ILE A 155 -22.27 -2.14 42.69
CA ILE A 155 -22.36 -1.51 44.02
C ILE A 155 -21.19 -1.85 44.94
N LYS A 156 -20.11 -2.48 44.44
CA LYS A 156 -18.89 -2.77 45.21
C LYS A 156 -18.19 -1.51 45.76
N TRP A 157 -18.47 -0.33 45.20
CA TRP A 157 -18.08 0.97 45.77
C TRP A 157 -18.71 1.25 47.15
N LEU A 158 -19.91 0.72 47.44
CA LEU A 158 -20.66 1.06 48.65
C LEU A 158 -19.98 0.59 49.95
N PRO A 159 -19.53 -0.68 50.09
CA PRO A 159 -18.76 -1.10 51.26
C PRO A 159 -17.52 -0.24 51.55
N GLU A 160 -16.77 0.19 50.52
CA GLU A 160 -15.60 1.06 50.68
C GLU A 160 -15.99 2.47 51.17
N ALA A 161 -17.09 3.02 50.65
CA ALA A 161 -17.64 4.31 51.10
C ALA A 161 -18.01 4.28 52.61
N LEU A 162 -18.69 3.21 53.05
CA LEU A 162 -19.08 3.05 54.45
C LEU A 162 -17.88 2.84 55.38
N VAL A 163 -16.81 2.20 54.91
CA VAL A 163 -15.54 2.11 55.66
C VAL A 163 -14.82 3.46 55.69
N THR A 164 -14.82 4.19 54.59
CA THR A 164 -14.18 5.52 54.45
C THR A 164 -14.82 6.56 55.39
N ASP A 165 -16.15 6.52 55.55
CA ASP A 165 -16.88 7.39 56.49
C ASP A 165 -16.94 6.82 57.92
N GLY A 166 -16.28 5.69 58.20
CA GLY A 166 -16.20 5.07 59.53
C GLY A 166 -17.49 4.36 60.00
N LEU A 167 -18.52 4.29 59.15
CA LEU A 167 -19.79 3.63 59.41
C LEU A 167 -19.65 2.10 59.47
N VAL A 168 -18.66 1.52 58.79
CA VAL A 168 -18.34 0.08 58.83
C VAL A 168 -16.87 -0.11 59.21
N GLU A 169 -16.57 -1.11 60.04
CA GLU A 169 -15.19 -1.46 60.35
C GLU A 169 -14.54 -2.17 59.16
N ALA A 170 -13.33 -1.78 58.74
CA ALA A 170 -12.66 -2.33 57.55
C ALA A 170 -12.63 -3.88 57.51
N LYS A 171 -12.40 -4.54 58.65
CA LYS A 171 -12.45 -6.01 58.82
C LYS A 171 -13.82 -6.67 58.53
N ARG A 172 -14.87 -5.87 58.30
CA ARG A 172 -16.25 -6.30 58.02
C ARG A 172 -16.75 -5.85 56.65
N LYS A 173 -15.94 -5.14 55.86
CA LYS A 173 -16.31 -4.64 54.52
C LYS A 173 -17.01 -5.70 53.67
N ASP A 174 -16.39 -6.88 53.60
CA ASP A 174 -16.85 -7.97 52.72
C ASP A 174 -18.13 -8.66 53.24
N ASN A 175 -18.57 -8.34 54.47
CA ASN A 175 -19.85 -8.77 55.03
C ASN A 175 -21.01 -7.80 54.73
N VAL A 176 -20.76 -6.65 54.09
CA VAL A 176 -21.82 -5.68 53.78
C VAL A 176 -22.77 -6.19 52.68
N LEU A 177 -22.27 -6.98 51.71
CA LEU A 177 -23.02 -7.46 50.53
C LEU A 177 -23.02 -8.99 50.42
N GLN A 178 -23.53 -9.69 51.44
CA GLN A 178 -23.40 -11.15 51.54
C GLN A 178 -24.27 -11.97 50.58
N SER A 179 -25.29 -11.41 49.93
CA SER A 179 -26.17 -12.19 49.03
C SER A 179 -26.60 -11.46 47.76
N SER A 180 -26.54 -12.18 46.63
CA SER A 180 -27.31 -11.87 45.44
C SER A 180 -28.74 -12.39 45.63
N GLY A 181 -29.73 -11.58 45.30
CA GLY A 181 -31.13 -12.02 45.19
C GLY A 181 -31.55 -12.21 43.74
N LYS A 182 -32.85 -12.11 43.46
CA LYS A 182 -33.35 -12.38 42.10
C LYS A 182 -32.87 -11.27 41.13
N ASN A 183 -32.05 -11.65 40.16
CA ASN A 183 -31.90 -10.87 38.93
C ASN A 183 -33.16 -11.05 38.08
N SER A 184 -33.68 -9.96 37.50
CA SER A 184 -34.85 -10.01 36.61
C SER A 184 -34.64 -9.11 35.40
N VAL A 185 -35.18 -9.53 34.25
CA VAL A 185 -35.24 -8.74 33.03
C VAL A 185 -36.71 -8.53 32.68
N THR A 186 -37.07 -7.33 32.24
CA THR A 186 -38.44 -6.99 31.85
C THR A 186 -38.37 -6.21 30.54
N PHE A 187 -39.13 -6.62 29.54
CA PHE A 187 -39.12 -6.02 28.21
C PHE A 187 -40.54 -5.76 27.73
N GLU A 188 -40.83 -4.51 27.34
CA GLU A 188 -42.18 -4.03 27.01
C GLU A 188 -43.23 -4.37 28.10
N GLY A 189 -42.80 -4.41 29.36
CA GLY A 189 -43.63 -4.77 30.52
C GLY A 189 -43.87 -6.27 30.73
N ARG A 190 -43.27 -7.16 29.92
CA ARG A 190 -43.25 -8.62 30.14
C ARG A 190 -42.01 -9.02 30.94
N GLU A 191 -42.15 -9.83 32.00
CA GLU A 191 -40.99 -10.46 32.64
C GLU A 191 -40.40 -11.53 31.69
N ILE A 192 -39.10 -11.45 31.45
CA ILE A 192 -38.36 -12.40 30.61
C ILE A 192 -37.63 -13.39 31.52
N LYS A 193 -37.64 -14.68 31.14
CA LYS A 193 -36.97 -15.72 31.94
C LYS A 193 -35.46 -15.50 31.98
N THR A 194 -34.96 -15.28 33.18
CA THR A 194 -33.53 -15.23 33.51
C THR A 194 -32.97 -16.62 33.77
N THR A 195 -31.69 -16.82 33.48
CA THR A 195 -30.97 -18.06 33.82
C THR A 195 -30.82 -18.18 35.35
N GLU A 196 -31.58 -19.06 35.99
CA GLU A 196 -31.64 -19.18 37.46
C GLU A 196 -30.31 -19.63 38.13
N SER A 197 -29.33 -20.08 37.34
CA SER A 197 -28.04 -20.57 37.81
C SER A 197 -26.88 -19.58 37.77
N SER A 198 -27.10 -18.29 37.40
CA SER A 198 -26.04 -17.27 37.37
C SER A 198 -26.36 -16.01 38.19
N ASN A 199 -25.33 -15.46 38.83
CA ASN A 199 -25.39 -14.17 39.55
C ASN A 199 -25.30 -12.95 38.61
N GLU A 200 -24.99 -13.21 37.34
CA GLU A 200 -24.99 -12.26 36.22
C GLU A 200 -26.42 -12.02 35.72
N VAL A 201 -26.66 -10.94 34.98
CA VAL A 201 -27.95 -10.78 34.28
C VAL A 201 -27.86 -11.47 32.92
N GLN A 202 -28.45 -12.67 32.86
CA GLN A 202 -28.62 -13.42 31.62
C GLN A 202 -30.11 -13.72 31.41
N ALA A 203 -30.66 -13.38 30.25
CA ALA A 203 -32.04 -13.67 29.87
C ALA A 203 -32.15 -13.93 28.36
N LYS A 204 -32.99 -14.91 27.98
CA LYS A 204 -33.12 -15.35 26.58
C LYS A 204 -34.56 -15.76 26.26
N ASP A 205 -35.25 -14.93 25.48
CA ASP A 205 -36.58 -15.17 24.88
C ASP A 205 -36.45 -14.93 23.37
N LEU A 206 -35.73 -15.86 22.70
CA LEU A 206 -35.37 -15.79 21.29
C LEU A 206 -36.08 -16.85 20.46
N LYS A 207 -36.75 -16.41 19.39
CA LYS A 207 -37.15 -17.26 18.26
C LYS A 207 -36.04 -17.20 17.21
N ASP A 208 -35.15 -18.20 17.24
CA ASP A 208 -34.03 -18.31 16.31
C ASP A 208 -34.41 -19.10 15.05
N ASN A 209 -34.45 -18.41 13.92
CA ASN A 209 -34.57 -18.99 12.58
C ASN A 209 -33.33 -18.65 11.72
N GLY A 210 -32.27 -18.14 12.34
CA GLY A 210 -31.10 -17.57 11.68
C GLY A 210 -30.30 -18.57 10.87
N PHE A 211 -29.19 -18.10 10.30
CA PHE A 211 -28.14 -18.93 9.71
C PHE A 211 -26.96 -19.04 10.68
N ASP A 212 -26.21 -20.12 10.58
CA ASP A 212 -25.03 -20.32 11.40
C ASP A 212 -23.84 -19.51 10.85
N GLU A 213 -23.78 -19.34 9.52
CA GLU A 213 -22.82 -18.46 8.84
C GLU A 213 -23.44 -17.65 7.71
N VAL A 214 -22.93 -16.44 7.46
CA VAL A 214 -23.14 -15.68 6.22
C VAL A 214 -21.78 -15.34 5.59
N VAL A 215 -21.55 -15.81 4.37
CA VAL A 215 -20.34 -15.52 3.60
C VAL A 215 -20.67 -14.51 2.49
N ILE A 216 -20.02 -13.35 2.54
CA ILE A 216 -20.18 -12.25 1.60
C ILE A 216 -18.92 -12.11 0.76
N ALA A 217 -19.07 -12.13 -0.57
CA ALA A 217 -18.01 -11.81 -1.52
C ALA A 217 -18.49 -10.71 -2.47
N VAL A 218 -17.75 -9.60 -2.53
CA VAL A 218 -18.01 -8.48 -3.44
C VAL A 218 -16.87 -8.39 -4.45
N ASP A 219 -17.20 -8.43 -5.74
CA ASP A 219 -16.26 -8.21 -6.84
C ASP A 219 -16.58 -6.89 -7.56
N LYS A 220 -15.70 -5.91 -7.38
CA LYS A 220 -15.71 -4.63 -8.10
C LYS A 220 -15.22 -4.87 -9.52
N LYS A 221 -16.02 -4.46 -10.51
CA LYS A 221 -15.75 -4.66 -11.92
C LYS A 221 -16.53 -3.68 -12.79
N ASP A 222 -15.89 -3.12 -13.81
CA ASP A 222 -16.49 -2.17 -14.76
C ASP A 222 -17.21 -0.99 -14.06
N GLY A 223 -16.68 -0.55 -12.89
CA GLY A 223 -17.25 0.50 -12.03
C GLY A 223 -18.45 0.07 -11.16
N LYS A 224 -18.92 -1.18 -11.27
CA LYS A 224 -20.04 -1.75 -10.51
C LYS A 224 -19.54 -2.74 -9.45
N TYR A 225 -20.37 -3.05 -8.47
CA TYR A 225 -20.05 -3.96 -7.37
C TYR A 225 -20.96 -5.18 -7.41
N ASN A 226 -20.40 -6.36 -7.69
CA ASN A 226 -21.14 -7.61 -7.84
C ASN A 226 -21.03 -8.44 -6.56
N ALA A 227 -22.10 -8.47 -5.78
CA ALA A 227 -22.15 -9.15 -4.49
C ALA A 227 -22.77 -10.54 -4.61
N LYS A 228 -22.04 -11.57 -4.15
CA LYS A 228 -22.52 -12.93 -3.91
C LYS A 228 -22.59 -13.15 -2.39
N LEU A 229 -23.78 -13.44 -1.87
CA LEU A 229 -24.00 -13.81 -0.48
C LEU A 229 -24.43 -15.28 -0.41
N VAL A 230 -23.80 -16.05 0.47
CA VAL A 230 -24.17 -17.44 0.79
C VAL A 230 -24.51 -17.53 2.26
N PHE A 231 -25.74 -17.95 2.55
CA PHE A 231 -26.25 -18.16 3.90
C PHE A 231 -26.22 -19.67 4.20
N LEU A 232 -25.61 -20.07 5.32
CA LEU A 232 -25.33 -21.47 5.66
C LEU A 232 -25.96 -21.83 7.01
N ALA A 233 -26.87 -22.81 7.01
CA ALA A 233 -27.34 -23.46 8.22
C ALA A 233 -26.44 -24.65 8.60
N LYS A 234 -26.31 -24.92 9.91
CA LYS A 234 -25.53 -26.03 10.45
C LYS A 234 -26.12 -27.39 10.08
N GLU A 235 -27.44 -27.48 10.08
CA GLU A 235 -28.22 -28.69 9.81
C GLU A 235 -29.34 -28.39 8.80
N ILE A 236 -29.98 -29.45 8.29
CA ILE A 236 -31.18 -29.33 7.45
C ILE A 236 -32.25 -28.55 8.21
N MET A 237 -32.77 -27.48 7.60
CA MET A 237 -33.75 -26.61 8.22
C MET A 237 -35.11 -27.29 8.30
N VAL A 238 -35.76 -27.21 9.46
CA VAL A 238 -37.16 -27.67 9.63
C VAL A 238 -38.12 -26.78 8.83
N PRO A 239 -39.29 -27.28 8.38
CA PRO A 239 -40.19 -26.54 7.48
C PRO A 239 -40.57 -25.13 7.96
N ASP A 240 -40.75 -24.92 9.26
CA ASP A 240 -41.07 -23.61 9.83
C ASP A 240 -39.89 -22.61 9.72
N ARG A 241 -38.64 -23.10 9.92
CA ARG A 241 -37.41 -22.32 9.71
C ARG A 241 -37.24 -22.01 8.22
N VAL A 242 -37.49 -22.98 7.32
CA VAL A 242 -37.50 -22.77 5.86
C VAL A 242 -38.51 -21.69 5.47
N SER A 243 -39.74 -21.74 5.99
CA SER A 243 -40.78 -20.75 5.71
C SER A 243 -40.41 -19.35 6.22
N ALA A 244 -39.86 -19.23 7.43
CA ALA A 244 -39.37 -17.97 7.96
C ALA A 244 -38.20 -17.39 7.15
N VAL A 245 -37.22 -18.22 6.80
CA VAL A 245 -36.05 -17.89 5.96
C VAL A 245 -36.49 -17.40 4.59
N ASP A 246 -37.32 -18.17 3.89
CA ASP A 246 -37.76 -17.84 2.53
C ASP A 246 -38.65 -16.58 2.53
N THR A 247 -39.46 -16.36 3.58
CA THR A 247 -40.27 -15.13 3.75
C THR A 247 -39.38 -13.90 3.96
N TYR A 248 -38.44 -13.97 4.91
CA TYR A 248 -37.53 -12.86 5.21
C TYR A 248 -36.69 -12.49 3.99
N LEU A 249 -35.98 -13.46 3.39
CA LEU A 249 -35.07 -13.18 2.27
C LEU A 249 -35.79 -12.62 1.05
N ASN A 250 -37.04 -13.01 0.78
CA ASN A 250 -37.84 -12.40 -0.29
C ASN A 250 -38.26 -10.95 0.03
N SER A 251 -38.51 -10.60 1.29
CA SER A 251 -38.86 -9.23 1.70
C SER A 251 -37.67 -8.26 1.65
N VAL A 252 -36.48 -8.73 2.09
CA VAL A 252 -35.26 -7.90 2.09
C VAL A 252 -34.55 -7.88 0.74
N LYS A 253 -34.86 -8.80 -0.19
CA LYS A 253 -34.25 -8.90 -1.51
C LYS A 253 -34.16 -7.52 -2.21
N PRO A 254 -33.00 -7.11 -2.75
CA PRO A 254 -32.92 -5.95 -3.63
C PRO A 254 -33.70 -6.16 -4.92
N GLU A 255 -34.04 -5.07 -5.60
CA GLU A 255 -34.53 -5.14 -6.99
C GLU A 255 -33.43 -5.66 -7.92
N GLY A 256 -33.80 -6.38 -8.98
CA GLY A 256 -32.86 -7.05 -9.88
C GLY A 256 -32.10 -8.26 -9.31
N ALA A 257 -32.08 -8.45 -7.99
CA ALA A 257 -31.30 -9.52 -7.35
C ALA A 257 -31.89 -10.93 -7.56
N GLU A 258 -31.00 -11.91 -7.72
CA GLU A 258 -31.30 -13.34 -7.77
C GLU A 258 -31.31 -13.92 -6.35
N LEU A 259 -32.25 -14.82 -6.05
CA LEU A 259 -32.33 -15.57 -4.79
C LEU A 259 -32.62 -17.04 -5.11
N THR A 260 -31.73 -17.95 -4.72
CA THR A 260 -31.83 -19.39 -5.02
C THR A 260 -31.58 -20.25 -3.78
N LYS A 261 -32.12 -21.48 -3.80
CA LYS A 261 -31.77 -22.54 -2.84
C LYS A 261 -30.41 -23.15 -3.18
N GLY A 262 -29.84 -23.88 -2.23
CA GLY A 262 -28.56 -24.57 -2.39
C GLY A 262 -27.38 -23.77 -1.82
N ILE A 263 -26.17 -24.23 -2.10
CA ILE A 263 -24.92 -23.62 -1.60
C ILE A 263 -23.97 -23.39 -2.78
N ASP A 264 -23.60 -22.14 -3.03
CA ASP A 264 -22.56 -21.77 -3.99
C ASP A 264 -21.17 -22.12 -3.41
N GLU A 265 -20.66 -23.29 -3.80
CA GLU A 265 -19.39 -23.84 -3.30
C GLU A 265 -18.17 -22.97 -3.61
N GLU A 266 -18.21 -22.11 -4.63
CA GLU A 266 -17.09 -21.21 -4.95
C GLU A 266 -16.85 -20.25 -3.78
N ILE A 267 -17.94 -19.67 -3.27
CA ILE A 267 -17.92 -18.70 -2.18
C ILE A 267 -17.90 -19.42 -0.83
N ALA A 268 -18.68 -20.48 -0.67
CA ALA A 268 -18.76 -21.25 0.57
C ALA A 268 -17.45 -21.95 0.97
N LYS A 269 -16.45 -22.11 0.08
CA LYS A 269 -15.10 -22.57 0.47
C LYS A 269 -14.41 -21.65 1.48
N LYS A 270 -14.77 -20.36 1.52
CA LYS A 270 -14.32 -19.38 2.55
C LYS A 270 -14.89 -19.67 3.96
N SER A 271 -15.87 -20.57 4.07
CA SER A 271 -16.46 -21.01 5.34
C SER A 271 -15.49 -21.81 6.21
N TYR A 272 -14.56 -22.57 5.61
CA TYR A 272 -13.76 -23.62 6.28
C TYR A 272 -14.59 -24.74 6.95
N ARG A 273 -15.91 -24.76 6.74
CA ARG A 273 -16.84 -25.75 7.27
C ARG A 273 -17.04 -26.92 6.31
N SER A 274 -17.30 -28.11 6.86
CA SER A 274 -17.83 -29.25 6.10
C SER A 274 -19.23 -28.94 5.53
N LEU A 275 -19.33 -28.84 4.21
CA LEU A 275 -20.60 -28.61 3.50
C LEU A 275 -21.34 -29.94 3.25
N PRO A 276 -22.69 -29.94 3.08
CA PRO A 276 -23.44 -31.13 2.69
C PRO A 276 -23.01 -31.67 1.33
N SER A 277 -22.82 -32.99 1.24
CA SER A 277 -22.36 -33.66 0.02
C SER A 277 -23.46 -33.92 -1.02
N THR A 278 -24.74 -33.90 -0.63
CA THR A 278 -25.88 -34.14 -1.53
C THR A 278 -26.58 -32.83 -1.91
N GLN A 279 -27.16 -32.76 -3.11
CA GLN A 279 -27.85 -31.54 -3.57
C GLN A 279 -29.04 -31.18 -2.67
N SER A 280 -29.90 -32.15 -2.34
CA SER A 280 -31.00 -31.95 -1.39
C SER A 280 -30.51 -31.48 -0.01
N GLY A 281 -29.35 -31.96 0.46
CA GLY A 281 -28.74 -31.49 1.71
C GLY A 281 -28.34 -30.01 1.63
N LYS A 282 -27.84 -29.54 0.49
CA LYS A 282 -27.52 -28.12 0.23
C LYS A 282 -28.80 -27.28 0.10
N ASP A 283 -29.81 -27.78 -0.61
CA ASP A 283 -31.05 -27.04 -0.90
C ASP A 283 -31.87 -26.75 0.36
N GLU A 284 -31.83 -27.63 1.35
CA GLU A 284 -32.51 -27.46 2.64
C GLU A 284 -31.61 -26.94 3.77
N SER A 285 -30.34 -26.59 3.49
CA SER A 285 -29.45 -25.94 4.47
C SER A 285 -28.81 -24.63 3.98
N GLY A 286 -29.02 -24.24 2.72
CA GLY A 286 -28.34 -23.08 2.12
C GLY A 286 -29.26 -22.19 1.30
N ARG A 287 -28.91 -20.90 1.24
CA ARG A 287 -29.48 -19.91 0.31
C ARG A 287 -28.37 -19.10 -0.32
N ASN A 288 -28.54 -18.73 -1.58
CA ASN A 288 -27.63 -17.84 -2.30
C ASN A 288 -28.41 -16.62 -2.75
N LEU A 289 -27.85 -15.43 -2.53
CA LEU A 289 -28.42 -14.17 -3.01
C LEU A 289 -27.34 -13.41 -3.78
N LYS A 290 -27.65 -12.98 -5.00
CA LYS A 290 -26.70 -12.33 -5.92
C LYS A 290 -27.28 -11.03 -6.43
N PHE A 291 -26.52 -9.95 -6.35
CA PHE A 291 -26.94 -8.63 -6.83
C PHE A 291 -25.76 -7.82 -7.38
N THR A 292 -26.08 -6.85 -8.22
CA THR A 292 -25.15 -5.79 -8.64
C THR A 292 -25.57 -4.47 -7.98
N ALA A 293 -24.59 -3.68 -7.58
CA ALA A 293 -24.76 -2.31 -7.13
C ALA A 293 -24.00 -1.34 -8.06
N ASP A 294 -24.60 -0.18 -8.31
CA ASP A 294 -24.10 0.84 -9.23
C ASP A 294 -23.18 1.86 -8.56
N SER A 295 -23.13 1.87 -7.23
CA SER A 295 -22.19 2.65 -6.43
C SER A 295 -21.86 1.92 -5.12
N PHE A 296 -20.85 2.41 -4.40
CA PHE A 296 -20.49 1.88 -3.09
C PHE A 296 -21.54 2.20 -2.01
N GLU A 297 -22.26 3.32 -2.17
CA GLU A 297 -23.41 3.69 -1.34
C GLU A 297 -24.60 2.73 -1.55
N ASP A 298 -24.90 2.40 -2.82
CA ASP A 298 -25.92 1.41 -3.19
C ASP A 298 -25.55 -0.02 -2.72
N LEU A 299 -24.26 -0.36 -2.75
CA LEU A 299 -23.74 -1.61 -2.14
C LEU A 299 -24.05 -1.64 -0.63
N ASN A 300 -23.70 -0.59 0.10
CA ASN A 300 -23.99 -0.46 1.54
C ASN A 300 -25.50 -0.56 1.80
N ALA A 301 -26.33 0.24 1.13
CA ALA A 301 -27.77 0.25 1.33
C ALA A 301 -28.41 -1.12 1.06
N LYS A 302 -27.95 -1.84 0.03
CA LYS A 302 -28.38 -3.22 -0.26
C LYS A 302 -27.93 -4.20 0.83
N LEU A 303 -26.67 -4.16 1.28
CA LEU A 303 -26.18 -5.01 2.35
C LEU A 303 -26.91 -4.76 3.68
N GLN A 304 -27.11 -3.51 4.07
CA GLN A 304 -27.89 -3.09 5.23
C GLN A 304 -29.32 -3.63 5.18
N LYS A 305 -30.00 -3.51 4.03
CA LYS A 305 -31.35 -4.06 3.83
C LYS A 305 -31.36 -5.58 4.03
N ILE A 306 -30.41 -6.31 3.42
CA ILE A 306 -30.35 -7.78 3.49
C ILE A 306 -30.04 -8.28 4.91
N LEU A 307 -29.12 -7.62 5.61
CA LEU A 307 -28.71 -7.96 6.98
C LEU A 307 -29.65 -7.36 8.04
N GLY A 308 -30.61 -6.52 7.62
CA GLY A 308 -31.66 -5.93 8.45
C GLY A 308 -31.19 -4.85 9.43
N THR A 309 -29.95 -4.35 9.29
CA THR A 309 -29.23 -3.54 10.28
C THR A 309 -28.49 -2.38 9.60
N GLN A 310 -28.39 -1.24 10.28
CA GLN A 310 -27.58 -0.09 9.81
C GLN A 310 -26.12 -0.18 10.26
N GLU A 311 -25.81 -1.03 11.24
CA GLU A 311 -24.44 -1.28 11.76
C GLU A 311 -23.52 -1.98 10.75
N THR A 312 -24.08 -2.48 9.65
CA THR A 312 -23.29 -2.77 8.44
C THR A 312 -23.05 -1.45 7.71
N ALA A 313 -21.85 -0.90 7.88
CA ALA A 313 -21.42 0.31 7.21
C ALA A 313 -19.97 0.11 6.76
N LEU A 314 -19.74 0.06 5.46
CA LEU A 314 -18.40 0.04 4.88
C LEU A 314 -18.04 1.44 4.37
N GLU A 315 -16.75 1.74 4.36
CA GLU A 315 -16.19 2.95 3.76
C GLU A 315 -15.12 2.55 2.73
N SER A 316 -15.02 3.33 1.65
CA SER A 316 -14.00 3.17 0.63
C SER A 316 -13.21 4.47 0.54
N SER A 317 -11.89 4.37 0.63
CA SER A 317 -10.97 5.50 0.52
C SER A 317 -9.74 5.14 -0.30
N GLN A 318 -9.07 6.14 -0.87
CA GLN A 318 -7.86 5.95 -1.66
C GLN A 318 -6.75 6.85 -1.13
N GLU A 319 -5.55 6.30 -1.04
CA GLU A 319 -4.33 7.01 -0.68
C GLU A 319 -3.31 6.88 -1.82
N VAL A 320 -2.61 7.96 -2.15
CA VAL A 320 -1.50 7.94 -3.12
C VAL A 320 -0.19 7.99 -2.35
N LYS A 321 0.63 6.94 -2.48
CA LYS A 321 1.99 6.89 -1.93
C LYS A 321 3.02 6.94 -3.06
N THR A 322 4.17 7.57 -2.79
CA THR A 322 5.33 7.59 -3.69
C THR A 322 6.54 7.05 -2.96
N ASP A 323 7.22 6.07 -3.56
CA ASP A 323 8.47 5.51 -3.05
C ASP A 323 9.42 5.18 -4.23
N SER A 324 10.59 4.58 -3.94
CA SER A 324 11.59 4.24 -4.96
C SER A 324 11.15 3.16 -5.96
N SER A 325 9.99 2.53 -5.78
CA SER A 325 9.38 1.63 -6.78
C SER A 325 8.30 2.32 -7.64
N GLY A 326 8.04 3.62 -7.43
CA GLY A 326 7.13 4.44 -8.23
C GLY A 326 5.98 5.06 -7.42
N VAL A 327 4.94 5.49 -8.12
CA VAL A 327 3.69 5.98 -7.52
C VAL A 327 2.69 4.83 -7.40
N LYS A 328 2.07 4.71 -6.23
CA LYS A 328 1.10 3.66 -5.88
C LYS A 328 -0.22 4.30 -5.47
N ILE A 329 -1.31 3.77 -5.99
CA ILE A 329 -2.66 4.00 -5.45
C ILE A 329 -2.97 2.83 -4.53
N ILE A 330 -3.31 3.13 -3.29
CA ILE A 330 -3.76 2.15 -2.30
C ILE A 330 -5.24 2.41 -2.04
N GLU A 331 -6.09 1.46 -2.40
CA GLU A 331 -7.53 1.52 -2.09
C GLU A 331 -7.79 0.74 -0.81
N HIS A 332 -8.41 1.38 0.16
CA HIS A 332 -8.78 0.82 1.45
C HIS A 332 -10.30 0.61 1.52
N ILE A 333 -10.72 -0.55 2.01
CA ILE A 333 -12.11 -0.85 2.39
C ILE A 333 -12.15 -1.08 3.89
N THR A 334 -12.86 -0.21 4.61
CA THR A 334 -12.91 -0.19 6.08
C THR A 334 -14.36 -0.25 6.59
N GLY A 335 -14.56 -0.38 7.90
CA GLY A 335 -15.88 -0.30 8.54
C GLY A 335 -16.30 -1.59 9.23
N SER A 336 -17.61 -1.90 9.22
CA SER A 336 -18.21 -3.06 9.88
C SER A 336 -19.23 -3.80 9.02
N VAL A 337 -19.34 -5.11 9.25
CA VAL A 337 -20.46 -5.94 8.77
C VAL A 337 -21.06 -6.63 9.99
N ASP A 338 -22.35 -6.37 10.22
CA ASP A 338 -23.17 -6.96 11.27
C ASP A 338 -24.21 -7.89 10.63
N CYS A 339 -24.17 -9.18 10.98
CA CYS A 339 -25.19 -10.14 10.56
C CYS A 339 -26.15 -10.51 11.69
N SER A 340 -26.14 -9.85 12.86
CA SER A 340 -26.79 -10.33 14.08
C SER A 340 -28.29 -10.62 13.94
N ARG A 341 -29.04 -9.87 13.11
CA ARG A 341 -30.47 -10.13 12.85
C ARG A 341 -30.74 -11.34 11.94
N VAL A 342 -29.71 -11.81 11.23
CA VAL A 342 -29.74 -12.93 10.27
C VAL A 342 -28.97 -14.17 10.77
N CYS A 343 -27.94 -13.98 11.59
CA CYS A 343 -27.08 -15.02 12.16
C CYS A 343 -27.53 -15.44 13.56
N SER A 344 -27.66 -16.75 13.77
CA SER A 344 -28.01 -17.39 15.04
C SER A 344 -26.98 -17.08 16.16
N PRO A 345 -27.40 -16.74 17.39
CA PRO A 345 -26.49 -16.48 18.50
C PRO A 345 -25.88 -17.76 19.11
N GLY A 346 -24.60 -17.69 19.48
CA GLY A 346 -23.87 -18.80 20.09
C GLY A 346 -23.25 -19.79 19.09
N THR A 347 -23.23 -19.45 17.80
CA THR A 347 -22.57 -20.23 16.74
C THR A 347 -21.11 -19.82 16.57
N ASN A 348 -20.25 -20.78 16.22
CA ASN A 348 -18.86 -20.54 15.86
C ASN A 348 -18.65 -20.40 14.33
N TYR A 349 -19.54 -19.66 13.62
CA TYR A 349 -19.28 -19.29 12.22
C TYR A 349 -19.54 -17.81 11.86
N GLY A 350 -20.67 -17.21 12.26
CA GLY A 350 -20.85 -15.74 12.23
C GLY A 350 -20.93 -15.14 10.83
N VAL A 351 -20.20 -14.05 10.56
CA VAL A 351 -20.10 -13.45 9.21
C VAL A 351 -18.67 -13.44 8.70
N LYS A 352 -18.50 -13.67 7.39
CA LYS A 352 -17.25 -13.45 6.67
C LYS A 352 -17.48 -12.51 5.50
N PHE A 353 -16.58 -11.56 5.34
CA PHE A 353 -16.57 -10.60 4.24
C PHE A 353 -15.28 -10.75 3.42
N SER A 354 -15.38 -10.53 2.12
CA SER A 354 -14.23 -10.51 1.21
C SER A 354 -14.52 -9.60 0.03
N PHE A 355 -13.50 -8.88 -0.43
CA PHE A 355 -13.60 -7.86 -1.48
C PHE A 355 -12.52 -8.09 -2.53
N SER A 356 -12.87 -7.94 -3.81
CA SER A 356 -11.95 -8.02 -4.95
C SER A 356 -12.21 -6.92 -5.97
N ASP A 357 -11.22 -6.63 -6.80
CA ASP A 357 -11.28 -5.71 -7.95
C ASP A 357 -10.71 -6.43 -9.17
N ASP A 358 -11.52 -6.60 -10.22
CA ASP A 358 -11.30 -7.52 -11.34
C ASP A 358 -10.78 -8.92 -10.90
N GLY A 359 -11.43 -9.51 -9.89
CA GLY A 359 -11.09 -10.83 -9.35
C GLY A 359 -9.80 -10.89 -8.51
N LYS A 360 -9.08 -9.79 -8.31
CA LYS A 360 -7.94 -9.71 -7.39
C LYS A 360 -8.46 -9.37 -5.99
N ASN A 361 -8.33 -10.31 -5.05
CA ASN A 361 -8.72 -10.08 -3.65
C ASN A 361 -7.88 -8.94 -3.03
N PHE A 362 -8.49 -8.18 -2.13
CA PHE A 362 -7.79 -7.24 -1.27
C PHE A 362 -7.14 -8.00 -0.11
N ASP A 363 -5.93 -7.61 0.27
CA ASP A 363 -5.21 -8.13 1.43
C ASP A 363 -5.75 -7.51 2.72
N GLN A 364 -5.60 -8.20 3.85
CA GLN A 364 -5.94 -7.64 5.16
C GLN A 364 -4.91 -6.59 5.60
N ASP A 365 -5.38 -5.41 6.00
CA ASP A 365 -4.47 -4.34 6.41
C ASP A 365 -4.14 -4.41 7.91
N TYR A 366 -2.98 -5.00 8.21
CA TYR A 366 -2.39 -5.02 9.55
C TYR A 366 -1.71 -3.67 9.94
N GLY A 367 -1.88 -2.61 9.15
CA GLY A 367 -1.21 -1.31 9.24
C GLY A 367 -1.62 -0.40 10.41
N SER A 368 -1.91 -0.94 11.60
CA SER A 368 -2.04 -0.15 12.82
C SER A 368 -1.68 -0.95 14.06
N SER A 369 -0.83 -0.38 14.93
CA SER A 369 -0.38 -1.01 16.18
C SER A 369 -1.44 -0.91 17.30
N ASN A 370 -2.71 -1.19 16.99
CA ASN A 370 -3.75 -1.49 17.98
C ASN A 370 -5.00 -2.17 17.36
N SER A 371 -4.81 -3.26 16.63
CA SER A 371 -5.90 -4.22 16.36
C SER A 371 -5.41 -5.65 16.54
N SER A 372 -5.80 -6.28 17.66
CA SER A 372 -5.63 -7.71 17.89
C SER A 372 -6.35 -8.51 16.81
N SER A 373 -5.61 -9.37 16.11
CA SER A 373 -6.08 -10.56 15.39
C SER A 373 -7.56 -10.57 14.94
N SER A 374 -7.85 -9.99 13.78
CA SER A 374 -9.05 -10.32 13.00
C SER A 374 -8.74 -11.33 11.89
N SER A 375 -7.86 -12.29 12.18
CA SER A 375 -8.12 -13.67 11.77
C SER A 375 -9.52 -14.01 12.29
N ALA A 376 -10.51 -14.13 11.40
CA ALA A 376 -11.93 -14.12 11.80
C ALA A 376 -12.23 -15.17 12.87
N SER A 377 -12.31 -14.73 14.13
CA SER A 377 -12.82 -15.50 15.26
C SER A 377 -14.26 -15.83 14.93
N ALA A 378 -14.49 -17.09 14.57
CA ALA A 378 -15.73 -17.49 13.92
C ALA A 378 -16.97 -17.33 14.84
N SER A 379 -16.79 -17.01 16.12
CA SER A 379 -17.84 -16.51 17.03
C SER A 379 -18.56 -15.24 16.57
N ASP A 380 -17.96 -14.46 15.67
CA ASP A 380 -18.27 -13.03 15.59
C ASP A 380 -19.36 -12.71 14.55
N ARG A 381 -20.57 -12.45 15.05
CA ARG A 381 -21.73 -11.95 14.28
C ARG A 381 -21.55 -10.51 13.78
N VAL A 382 -20.54 -9.80 14.30
CA VAL A 382 -20.11 -8.46 13.85
C VAL A 382 -18.60 -8.52 13.60
N ILE A 383 -18.16 -8.23 12.38
CA ILE A 383 -16.74 -8.14 12.03
C ILE A 383 -16.37 -6.70 11.68
N LYS A 384 -15.14 -6.30 12.04
CA LYS A 384 -14.51 -5.09 11.50
C LYS A 384 -13.79 -5.44 10.22
N VAL A 385 -14.08 -4.70 9.15
CA VAL A 385 -13.40 -4.82 7.86
C VAL A 385 -12.24 -3.83 7.84
N ASN A 386 -11.06 -4.31 7.46
CA ASN A 386 -9.91 -3.47 7.12
C ASN A 386 -9.08 -4.20 6.04
N LEU A 387 -9.36 -3.87 4.80
CA LEU A 387 -8.78 -4.50 3.61
C LEU A 387 -8.10 -3.43 2.75
N LYS A 388 -7.03 -3.79 2.04
CA LYS A 388 -6.34 -2.90 1.09
C LYS A 388 -5.95 -3.61 -0.21
N ASN A 389 -5.86 -2.85 -1.28
CA ASN A 389 -5.23 -3.26 -2.54
C ASN A 389 -4.27 -2.16 -2.99
N SER A 390 -3.07 -2.54 -3.47
CA SER A 390 -2.00 -1.61 -3.82
C SER A 390 -1.60 -1.77 -5.29
N ARG A 391 -1.93 -0.76 -6.11
CA ARG A 391 -1.60 -0.72 -7.55
C ARG A 391 -0.50 0.30 -7.81
N THR A 392 0.71 -0.16 -8.14
CA THR A 392 1.76 0.70 -8.73
C THR A 392 1.30 1.15 -10.12
N ILE A 393 1.37 2.46 -10.39
CA ILE A 393 1.09 3.04 -11.70
C ILE A 393 2.29 2.79 -12.59
N GLN A 394 2.07 2.15 -13.75
CA GLN A 394 3.11 1.85 -14.72
C GLN A 394 3.00 2.79 -15.93
N PRO A 395 4.10 3.37 -16.43
CA PRO A 395 4.07 4.18 -17.64
C PRO A 395 3.82 3.33 -18.89
N GLU A 396 3.10 3.89 -19.86
CA GLU A 396 2.92 3.31 -21.20
C GLU A 396 4.23 3.37 -22.03
N SER A 397 5.08 4.36 -21.76
CA SER A 397 6.44 4.44 -22.29
C SER A 397 7.39 5.26 -21.42
N LEU A 398 8.69 4.94 -21.50
CA LEU A 398 9.80 5.78 -21.02
C LEU A 398 10.73 6.06 -22.21
N ASN A 399 10.77 7.32 -22.65
CA ASN A 399 11.68 7.77 -23.70
C ASN A 399 12.80 8.62 -23.09
N VAL A 400 14.04 8.38 -23.52
CA VAL A 400 15.24 9.07 -23.01
C VAL A 400 16.01 9.61 -24.21
N THR A 401 15.89 10.90 -24.48
CA THR A 401 16.63 11.57 -25.57
C THR A 401 17.77 12.39 -24.99
N SER A 402 19.00 12.12 -25.40
CA SER A 402 20.18 12.89 -25.02
C SER A 402 20.93 13.42 -26.25
N ALA A 403 21.60 14.55 -26.11
CA ALA A 403 22.31 15.22 -27.20
C ALA A 403 23.61 15.87 -26.72
N LEU A 404 24.60 15.88 -27.61
CA LEU A 404 25.85 16.63 -27.46
C LEU A 404 25.92 17.75 -28.51
N GLY A 405 26.01 18.99 -28.05
CA GLY A 405 26.20 20.17 -28.89
C GLY A 405 27.65 20.31 -29.38
N MET A 406 27.84 21.02 -30.50
CA MET A 406 29.19 21.37 -30.97
C MET A 406 29.96 22.23 -29.95
N ASP A 407 29.23 23.06 -29.20
CA ASP A 407 29.74 23.91 -28.11
C ASP A 407 30.18 23.10 -26.86
N GLY A 408 30.01 21.78 -26.87
CA GLY A 408 30.26 20.91 -25.72
C GLY A 408 29.09 20.84 -24.73
N SER A 409 27.99 21.55 -24.98
CA SER A 409 26.80 21.48 -24.12
C SER A 409 26.13 20.11 -24.22
N VAL A 410 25.65 19.60 -23.09
CA VAL A 410 25.03 18.27 -23.00
C VAL A 410 23.61 18.42 -22.50
N GLU A 411 22.69 17.72 -23.14
CA GLU A 411 21.28 17.65 -22.76
C GLU A 411 20.83 16.19 -22.58
N ALA A 412 19.92 15.95 -21.64
CA ALA A 412 19.14 14.72 -21.53
C ALA A 412 17.70 15.05 -21.11
N ARG A 413 16.73 14.48 -21.82
CA ARG A 413 15.30 14.59 -21.57
C ARG A 413 14.73 13.20 -21.30
N PHE A 414 14.05 13.06 -20.17
CA PHE A 414 13.30 11.87 -19.77
C PHE A 414 11.81 12.18 -19.94
N GLU A 415 11.11 11.43 -20.80
CA GLU A 415 9.66 11.55 -21.02
C GLU A 415 8.97 10.26 -20.56
N LEU A 416 8.08 10.36 -19.57
CA LEU A 416 7.24 9.25 -19.11
C LEU A 416 5.79 9.51 -19.51
N ALA A 417 5.21 8.58 -20.27
CA ALA A 417 3.80 8.61 -20.64
C ALA A 417 2.96 7.82 -19.62
N PHE A 418 1.95 8.45 -19.05
CA PHE A 418 0.98 7.80 -18.15
C PHE A 418 -0.44 7.96 -18.70
N LYS A 419 -1.30 6.95 -18.49
CA LYS A 419 -2.72 7.06 -18.87
C LYS A 419 -3.40 8.21 -18.15
N SER A 420 -4.23 8.97 -18.87
CA SER A 420 -5.01 10.07 -18.29
C SER A 420 -5.93 9.61 -17.14
N SER A 421 -6.38 8.35 -17.17
CA SER A 421 -7.15 7.73 -16.08
C SER A 421 -6.37 7.60 -14.76
N ASP A 422 -5.06 7.33 -14.83
CA ASP A 422 -4.20 7.21 -13.65
C ASP A 422 -3.69 8.59 -13.19
N VAL A 423 -3.49 9.50 -14.14
CA VAL A 423 -3.19 10.92 -13.87
C VAL A 423 -4.35 11.61 -13.15
N ALA A 424 -5.61 11.27 -13.49
CA ALA A 424 -6.79 11.76 -12.76
C ALA A 424 -6.88 11.29 -11.30
N GLN A 425 -6.17 10.22 -10.92
CA GLN A 425 -6.11 9.68 -9.55
C GLN A 425 -4.86 10.13 -8.78
N ALA A 426 -3.73 10.34 -9.46
CA ALA A 426 -2.42 10.52 -8.84
C ALA A 426 -1.53 11.60 -9.51
N GLY A 427 -2.14 12.56 -10.22
CA GLY A 427 -1.46 13.54 -11.06
C GLY A 427 -0.29 14.25 -10.39
N ASP A 428 -0.52 14.89 -9.24
CA ASP A 428 0.51 15.63 -8.50
C ASP A 428 1.66 14.74 -8.01
N ALA A 429 1.38 13.49 -7.66
CA ALA A 429 2.38 12.52 -7.23
C ALA A 429 3.25 12.03 -8.41
N LEU A 430 2.62 11.73 -9.55
CA LEU A 430 3.32 11.37 -10.80
C LEU A 430 4.17 12.54 -11.31
N LYS A 431 3.64 13.76 -11.26
CA LYS A 431 4.32 15.01 -11.58
C LYS A 431 5.55 15.21 -10.70
N SER A 432 5.38 15.17 -9.37
CA SER A 432 6.47 15.30 -8.39
C SER A 432 7.54 14.22 -8.58
N PHE A 433 7.13 12.98 -8.89
CA PHE A 433 8.03 11.85 -9.15
C PHE A 433 8.90 12.05 -10.41
N VAL A 434 8.35 12.61 -11.49
CA VAL A 434 9.12 12.90 -12.72
C VAL A 434 9.88 14.23 -12.64
N GLN A 435 9.34 15.24 -11.96
CA GLN A 435 10.01 16.52 -11.72
C GLN A 435 11.25 16.35 -10.82
N GLY A 436 11.08 15.71 -9.66
CA GLY A 436 12.15 15.42 -8.71
C GLY A 436 12.37 16.53 -7.67
N PRO A 437 13.41 16.41 -6.83
CA PRO A 437 13.54 17.19 -5.60
C PRO A 437 14.07 18.63 -5.78
N ASP A 438 14.56 19.00 -6.98
CA ASP A 438 15.14 20.32 -7.23
C ASP A 438 14.90 20.79 -8.68
N GLU A 439 14.04 21.81 -8.83
CA GLU A 439 13.72 22.45 -10.11
C GLU A 439 14.93 23.14 -10.78
N ALA A 440 15.98 23.47 -10.02
CA ALA A 440 17.18 24.10 -10.58
C ALA A 440 17.99 23.14 -11.48
N GLN A 441 17.83 21.82 -11.31
CA GLN A 441 18.60 20.80 -12.05
C GLN A 441 17.94 20.39 -13.38
N ALA A 442 16.60 20.37 -13.43
CA ALA A 442 15.81 19.92 -14.57
C ALA A 442 14.65 20.88 -14.86
N THR A 443 14.52 21.32 -16.12
CA THR A 443 13.31 21.98 -16.59
C THR A 443 12.20 20.94 -16.74
N PHE A 444 11.06 21.16 -16.10
CA PHE A 444 9.88 20.30 -16.21
C PHE A 444 8.92 20.80 -17.29
N GLU A 445 8.36 19.87 -18.06
CA GLU A 445 7.31 20.14 -19.05
C GLU A 445 6.21 19.07 -18.97
N GLU A 446 4.98 19.45 -19.31
CA GLU A 446 3.79 18.60 -19.24
C GLU A 446 2.99 18.75 -20.53
N ARG A 447 2.61 17.64 -21.17
CA ARG A 447 1.84 17.66 -22.42
C ARG A 447 0.87 16.47 -22.52
N THR A 448 -0.33 16.69 -23.02
CA THR A 448 -1.28 15.61 -23.35
C THR A 448 -1.00 15.08 -24.77
N ASP A 449 -1.10 13.76 -24.96
CA ASP A 449 -0.80 13.06 -26.21
C ASP A 449 -1.77 11.86 -26.35
N GLY A 450 -2.92 12.12 -27.00
CA GLY A 450 -4.04 11.18 -27.04
C GLY A 450 -4.61 10.90 -25.65
N ASP A 451 -4.78 9.61 -25.31
CA ASP A 451 -5.26 9.16 -24.00
C ASP A 451 -4.20 9.26 -22.88
N ASN A 452 -2.98 9.72 -23.18
CA ASN A 452 -1.87 9.81 -22.22
C ASN A 452 -1.51 11.27 -21.87
N THR A 453 -1.01 11.47 -20.65
CA THR A 453 -0.22 12.66 -20.29
C THR A 453 1.25 12.27 -20.22
N ILE A 454 2.10 13.07 -20.83
CA ILE A 454 3.54 12.90 -20.87
C ILE A 454 4.18 13.97 -19.98
N TYR A 455 4.83 13.51 -18.93
CA TYR A 455 5.67 14.34 -18.07
C TYR A 455 7.11 14.25 -18.56
N SER A 456 7.76 15.40 -18.71
CA SER A 456 9.12 15.52 -19.23
C SER A 456 10.02 16.25 -18.25
N ALA A 457 11.21 15.70 -18.02
CA ALA A 457 12.27 16.36 -17.27
C ALA A 457 13.51 16.51 -18.15
N LYS A 458 13.94 17.75 -18.37
CA LYS A 458 15.00 18.16 -19.29
C LYS A 458 16.18 18.76 -18.53
N ILE A 459 17.28 18.01 -18.46
CA ILE A 459 18.52 18.37 -17.79
C ILE A 459 19.49 18.88 -18.86
N ARG A 460 20.08 20.06 -18.67
CA ARG A 460 21.07 20.63 -19.60
C ARG A 460 22.23 21.28 -18.85
N GLY A 461 23.46 20.98 -19.26
CA GLY A 461 24.67 21.71 -18.84
C GLY A 461 25.35 22.38 -20.04
N LYS A 462 26.06 23.49 -19.81
CA LYS A 462 26.85 24.18 -20.85
C LYS A 462 28.08 23.35 -21.30
N ASP A 463 28.49 22.42 -20.46
CA ASP A 463 29.61 21.50 -20.62
C ASP A 463 29.26 20.17 -19.90
N SER A 464 30.09 19.14 -20.09
CA SER A 464 29.87 17.83 -19.46
C SER A 464 30.02 17.84 -17.94
N ALA A 465 30.79 18.75 -17.33
CA ALA A 465 30.97 18.80 -15.88
C ALA A 465 29.74 19.42 -15.18
N GLU A 466 29.17 20.49 -15.73
CA GLU A 466 27.90 21.04 -15.27
C GLU A 466 26.75 20.04 -15.50
N PHE A 467 26.71 19.38 -16.67
CA PHE A 467 25.72 18.34 -16.92
C PHE A 467 25.84 17.18 -15.92
N ASN A 468 27.05 16.67 -15.66
CA ASN A 468 27.27 15.58 -14.71
C ASN A 468 26.88 15.98 -13.28
N THR A 469 27.07 17.24 -12.90
CA THR A 469 26.60 17.77 -11.61
C THR A 469 25.07 17.75 -11.53
N ARG A 470 24.38 18.27 -12.56
CA ARG A 470 22.90 18.35 -12.61
C ARG A 470 22.25 16.98 -12.70
N ILE A 471 22.74 16.10 -13.59
CA ILE A 471 22.19 14.75 -13.76
C ILE A 471 22.52 13.85 -12.56
N GLY A 472 23.66 14.04 -11.89
CA GLY A 472 24.00 13.32 -10.66
C GLY A 472 23.07 13.66 -9.49
N ALA A 473 22.55 14.88 -9.44
CA ALA A 473 21.52 15.29 -8.47
C ALA A 473 20.12 14.79 -8.86
N TYR A 474 19.77 14.80 -10.15
CA TYR A 474 18.45 14.37 -10.64
C TYR A 474 18.29 12.84 -10.70
N LEU A 475 19.35 12.10 -11.05
CA LEU A 475 19.37 10.64 -11.25
C LEU A 475 20.72 10.06 -10.79
N PRO A 476 20.91 9.80 -9.48
CA PRO A 476 22.22 9.49 -8.91
C PRO A 476 22.93 8.27 -9.53
N GLY A 477 24.25 8.36 -9.65
CA GLY A 477 25.07 7.38 -10.37
C GLY A 477 25.08 7.55 -11.90
N SER A 478 24.40 8.56 -12.45
CA SER A 478 24.44 8.89 -13.89
C SER A 478 25.54 9.90 -14.24
N GLU A 479 26.12 9.76 -15.42
CA GLU A 479 27.16 10.65 -15.95
C GLU A 479 27.27 10.57 -17.49
N MET A 480 27.70 11.66 -18.11
CA MET A 480 28.17 11.71 -19.49
C MET A 480 29.69 11.77 -19.51
N THR A 481 30.34 10.81 -20.15
CA THR A 481 31.80 10.84 -20.36
C THR A 481 32.12 10.94 -21.85
N ILE A 482 33.10 11.77 -22.19
CA ILE A 482 33.50 12.07 -23.57
C ILE A 482 35.03 11.96 -23.65
N HIS A 483 35.53 10.93 -24.31
CA HIS A 483 36.95 10.66 -24.44
C HIS A 483 37.47 11.03 -25.82
N HIS A 484 38.38 12.01 -25.87
CA HIS A 484 39.11 12.41 -27.08
C HIS A 484 40.53 11.80 -27.07
N PRO A 485 40.89 10.85 -27.95
CA PRO A 485 42.29 10.53 -28.24
C PRO A 485 43.01 11.79 -28.74
N GLY A 486 43.96 12.30 -27.96
CA GLY A 486 44.55 13.61 -28.18
C GLY A 486 45.38 13.74 -29.47
N GLY A 487 45.13 14.80 -30.23
CA GLY A 487 45.85 15.18 -31.44
C GLY A 487 45.12 16.33 -32.15
N VAL A 488 45.82 17.12 -32.97
CA VAL A 488 45.21 18.17 -33.80
C VAL A 488 44.88 17.57 -35.17
N ASN A 489 43.61 17.53 -35.56
CA ASN A 489 43.16 16.91 -36.81
C ASN A 489 42.32 17.87 -37.67
N LEU A 490 42.90 18.32 -38.79
CA LEU A 490 42.32 19.24 -39.79
C LEU A 490 41.12 18.66 -40.58
N PHE A 491 40.61 17.51 -40.17
CA PHE A 491 39.52 16.76 -40.82
C PHE A 491 38.51 16.19 -39.81
N GLY A 492 38.57 16.64 -38.56
CA GLY A 492 37.83 16.07 -37.44
C GLY A 492 38.60 14.98 -36.71
N ALA A 493 38.25 14.77 -35.45
CA ALA A 493 38.84 13.77 -34.57
C ALA A 493 37.91 12.56 -34.40
N ASP A 494 38.52 11.39 -34.16
CA ASP A 494 37.82 10.29 -33.51
C ASP A 494 37.57 10.64 -32.04
N TYR A 495 36.41 10.27 -31.51
CA TYR A 495 36.11 10.37 -30.07
C TYR A 495 35.06 9.34 -29.66
N THR A 496 34.94 9.11 -28.35
CA THR A 496 33.98 8.16 -27.78
C THR A 496 33.10 8.86 -26.76
N VAL A 497 31.79 8.68 -26.85
CA VAL A 497 30.82 9.14 -25.84
C VAL A 497 30.24 7.93 -25.11
N SER A 498 30.27 7.93 -23.78
CA SER A 498 29.63 6.90 -22.96
C SER A 498 28.55 7.56 -22.07
N PRO A 499 27.27 7.54 -22.51
CA PRO A 499 26.14 8.10 -21.79
C PRO A 499 25.60 7.10 -20.76
N LYS A 500 25.99 7.23 -19.50
CA LYS A 500 25.61 6.32 -18.40
C LYS A 500 24.42 6.91 -17.64
N PHE A 501 23.23 6.33 -17.82
CA PHE A 501 22.01 6.74 -17.11
C PHE A 501 21.53 5.62 -16.19
N ASN A 502 21.63 5.83 -14.87
CA ASN A 502 21.24 4.88 -13.84
C ASN A 502 19.73 4.96 -13.56
N LEU A 503 18.92 4.60 -14.58
CA LEU A 503 17.46 4.69 -14.52
C LEU A 503 16.85 3.97 -13.30
N GLN A 504 17.48 2.89 -12.85
CA GLN A 504 17.02 2.07 -11.71
C GLN A 504 17.01 2.82 -10.37
N GLU A 505 17.88 3.83 -10.17
CA GLU A 505 17.96 4.56 -8.89
C GLU A 505 16.66 5.29 -8.54
N ARG A 506 15.95 5.79 -9.57
CA ARG A 506 14.78 6.65 -9.41
C ARG A 506 13.52 6.12 -10.08
N PHE A 507 13.64 5.45 -11.22
CA PHE A 507 12.53 4.78 -11.88
C PHE A 507 12.35 3.33 -11.39
N GLY A 508 13.32 2.78 -10.65
CA GLY A 508 13.12 1.64 -9.77
C GLY A 508 12.50 0.41 -10.45
N GLN A 509 11.36 -0.02 -9.92
CA GLN A 509 10.62 -1.19 -10.43
C GLN A 509 9.63 -0.84 -11.55
N LEU A 510 9.59 0.39 -12.07
CA LEU A 510 8.72 0.73 -13.18
C LEU A 510 9.05 -0.13 -14.42
N GLN A 511 8.01 -0.75 -14.97
CA GLN A 511 8.06 -1.57 -16.18
C GLN A 511 7.33 -0.82 -17.30
N PRO A 512 7.99 0.15 -17.97
CA PRO A 512 7.42 0.77 -19.16
C PRO A 512 7.18 -0.29 -20.23
N LYS A 513 6.01 -0.27 -20.89
CA LYS A 513 5.71 -1.20 -21.99
C LYS A 513 6.58 -0.98 -23.23
N ASN A 514 7.12 0.24 -23.37
CA ASN A 514 8.00 0.64 -24.45
C ASN A 514 9.12 1.50 -23.87
N TYR A 515 10.36 1.18 -24.20
CA TYR A 515 11.51 2.01 -23.89
C TYR A 515 12.23 2.44 -25.17
N GLY A 516 12.50 3.74 -25.29
CA GLY A 516 13.22 4.32 -26.42
C GLY A 516 14.33 5.24 -25.93
N PHE A 517 15.58 4.78 -26.02
CA PHE A 517 16.75 5.65 -25.86
C PHE A 517 17.18 6.20 -27.21
N LYS A 518 17.46 7.51 -27.28
CA LYS A 518 18.08 8.19 -28.43
C LYS A 518 19.25 9.03 -27.97
N PHE A 519 20.38 8.93 -28.66
CA PHE A 519 21.51 9.84 -28.52
C PHE A 519 21.78 10.58 -29.83
N GLU A 520 21.94 11.90 -29.79
CA GLU A 520 22.34 12.73 -30.93
C GLU A 520 23.76 13.30 -30.76
N LEU A 521 24.63 12.99 -31.72
CA LEU A 521 25.96 13.61 -31.84
C LEU A 521 25.88 15.07 -32.34
N PRO A 522 26.96 15.85 -32.24
CA PRO A 522 27.07 17.18 -32.83
C PRO A 522 26.84 17.22 -34.34
N ILE A 523 26.47 18.39 -34.87
CA ILE A 523 26.45 18.64 -36.31
C ILE A 523 27.87 18.46 -36.86
N MET A 524 28.01 17.83 -38.04
CA MET A 524 29.28 17.38 -38.62
C MET A 524 30.03 16.29 -37.82
N SER A 525 29.33 15.56 -36.94
CA SER A 525 29.78 14.27 -36.42
C SER A 525 28.92 13.11 -36.94
N SER A 526 29.53 11.93 -37.06
CA SER A 526 28.86 10.68 -37.43
C SER A 526 29.27 9.51 -36.55
N VAL A 527 28.34 8.57 -36.33
CA VAL A 527 28.55 7.31 -35.61
C VAL A 527 29.41 6.37 -36.45
N LYS A 528 30.41 5.72 -35.85
CA LYS A 528 31.13 4.60 -36.48
C LYS A 528 30.33 3.31 -36.30
N THR A 529 29.39 3.03 -37.21
CA THR A 529 28.43 1.91 -37.14
C THR A 529 29.05 0.56 -36.79
N ASP A 530 30.16 0.22 -37.42
CA ASP A 530 30.80 -1.09 -37.31
C ASP A 530 31.48 -1.24 -35.93
N ALA A 531 32.10 -0.15 -35.46
CA ALA A 531 32.66 -0.06 -34.12
C ALA A 531 31.57 0.00 -33.04
N LEU A 532 30.42 0.64 -33.31
CA LEU A 532 29.28 0.68 -32.40
C LEU A 532 28.78 -0.74 -32.10
N GLN A 533 28.59 -1.60 -33.12
CA GLN A 533 28.17 -2.98 -32.87
C GLN A 533 29.25 -3.78 -32.11
N GLY A 534 30.53 -3.62 -32.48
CA GLY A 534 31.65 -4.29 -31.81
C GLY A 534 31.80 -3.93 -30.33
N SER A 535 31.74 -2.64 -30.00
CA SER A 535 31.88 -2.13 -28.63
C SER A 535 30.68 -2.44 -27.72
N ASN A 536 29.51 -2.77 -28.28
CA ASN A 536 28.25 -2.88 -27.53
C ASN A 536 27.58 -4.26 -27.63
N SER A 537 28.35 -5.34 -27.82
CA SER A 537 27.88 -6.72 -28.10
C SER A 537 26.97 -7.41 -27.06
N MET A 538 26.55 -6.70 -26.00
CA MET A 538 25.46 -7.12 -25.10
C MET A 538 24.08 -6.56 -25.53
N PHE A 539 24.04 -5.39 -26.17
CA PHE A 539 22.84 -4.85 -26.80
C PHE A 539 22.63 -5.59 -28.13
N GLY A 540 21.40 -5.98 -28.46
CA GLY A 540 21.12 -6.87 -29.59
C GLY A 540 21.13 -8.37 -29.25
N ARG A 541 21.28 -8.75 -27.97
CA ARG A 541 20.92 -10.08 -27.48
C ARG A 541 19.59 -10.02 -26.74
N GLN A 542 18.69 -10.93 -27.13
CA GLN A 542 17.34 -11.08 -26.60
C GLN A 542 16.45 -9.89 -27.00
N ASP A 543 16.16 -8.90 -26.13
CA ASP A 543 14.97 -8.03 -26.32
C ASP A 543 15.26 -6.53 -26.57
N SER A 544 16.53 -6.14 -26.75
CA SER A 544 16.92 -4.75 -27.03
C SER A 544 17.59 -4.57 -28.40
N HIS A 545 17.18 -3.56 -29.17
CA HIS A 545 17.70 -3.28 -30.51
C HIS A 545 18.52 -1.97 -30.54
N LEU A 546 19.86 -2.11 -30.60
CA LEU A 546 20.79 -1.01 -30.84
C LEU A 546 20.93 -0.73 -32.34
N SER A 547 20.85 0.54 -32.73
CA SER A 547 21.15 1.01 -34.08
C SER A 547 21.92 2.32 -34.05
N GLY A 548 22.67 2.60 -35.12
CA GLY A 548 23.33 3.89 -35.36
C GLY A 548 23.13 4.29 -36.82
N ASP A 549 22.62 5.50 -37.06
CA ASP A 549 22.41 6.05 -38.40
C ASP A 549 22.81 7.52 -38.43
N GLY A 550 23.78 7.84 -39.30
CA GLY A 550 24.38 9.17 -39.45
C GLY A 550 24.86 9.73 -38.11
N ARG A 551 24.05 10.61 -37.52
CA ARG A 551 24.31 11.35 -36.27
C ARG A 551 23.60 10.75 -35.04
N ASN A 552 22.70 9.80 -35.23
CA ASN A 552 21.83 9.26 -34.19
C ASN A 552 22.29 7.86 -33.76
N VAL A 553 22.19 7.56 -32.46
CA VAL A 553 22.17 6.20 -31.91
C VAL A 553 20.82 5.97 -31.24
N THR A 554 20.25 4.79 -31.38
CA THR A 554 18.98 4.42 -30.72
C THR A 554 19.09 3.04 -30.05
N VAL A 555 18.55 2.89 -28.85
CA VAL A 555 18.33 1.59 -28.19
C VAL A 555 16.86 1.49 -27.80
N ASN A 556 16.12 0.61 -28.45
CA ASN A 556 14.71 0.36 -28.15
C ASN A 556 14.55 -0.98 -27.41
N SER A 557 13.56 -1.07 -26.52
CA SER A 557 13.09 -2.32 -25.90
C SER A 557 11.57 -2.37 -25.82
N SER A 558 10.99 -3.56 -26.00
CA SER A 558 9.58 -3.87 -25.73
C SER A 558 9.34 -4.43 -24.32
N GLU A 559 10.41 -4.69 -23.55
CA GLU A 559 10.32 -5.13 -22.16
C GLU A 559 11.22 -4.25 -21.27
N GLY A 560 10.60 -3.49 -20.37
CA GLY A 560 11.29 -2.65 -19.39
C GLY A 560 12.19 -1.57 -20.00
N TYR A 561 13.06 -0.98 -19.18
CA TYR A 561 14.08 -0.01 -19.62
C TYR A 561 15.48 -0.64 -19.68
N VAL A 562 16.30 -0.22 -20.65
CA VAL A 562 17.67 -0.73 -20.81
C VAL A 562 18.68 0.23 -20.18
N ASN A 563 19.43 -0.25 -19.19
CA ASN A 563 20.48 0.52 -18.54
C ASN A 563 21.64 0.81 -19.53
N THR A 564 21.98 2.09 -19.72
CA THR A 564 23.00 2.52 -20.68
C THR A 564 24.42 2.57 -20.11
N SER A 565 24.66 2.07 -18.89
CA SER A 565 25.97 2.14 -18.21
C SER A 565 27.14 1.49 -18.96
N SER A 566 26.87 0.59 -19.90
CA SER A 566 27.86 -0.05 -20.79
C SER A 566 27.85 0.52 -22.23
N LEU A 567 26.94 1.45 -22.54
CA LEU A 567 26.79 2.00 -23.88
C LEU A 567 27.99 2.89 -24.22
N THR A 568 28.62 2.59 -25.35
CA THR A 568 29.86 3.22 -25.82
C THR A 568 29.68 3.62 -27.28
N ILE A 569 29.60 4.92 -27.56
CA ILE A 569 29.32 5.48 -28.88
C ILE A 569 30.63 5.98 -29.50
N PRO A 570 31.30 5.17 -30.35
CA PRO A 570 32.44 5.65 -31.15
C PRO A 570 31.93 6.55 -32.28
N ALA A 571 32.51 7.73 -32.38
CA ALA A 571 32.14 8.77 -33.34
C ALA A 571 33.38 9.35 -34.03
N HIS A 572 33.13 10.10 -35.10
CA HIS A 572 34.12 10.93 -35.78
C HIS A 572 33.48 12.26 -36.15
N GLY A 573 34.19 13.38 -35.96
CA GLY A 573 33.69 14.71 -36.33
C GLY A 573 34.56 15.85 -35.82
N PHE A 574 34.17 17.08 -36.17
CA PHE A 574 34.91 18.29 -35.80
C PHE A 574 34.55 18.77 -34.39
N THR A 575 35.55 19.03 -33.56
CA THR A 575 35.37 19.82 -32.34
C THR A 575 35.30 21.31 -32.68
N MET A 576 34.73 22.13 -31.80
CA MET A 576 34.79 23.60 -31.95
C MET A 576 36.23 24.13 -31.92
N THR A 577 37.16 23.43 -31.26
CA THR A 577 38.60 23.71 -31.32
C THR A 577 39.17 23.49 -32.71
N ASP A 578 38.84 22.37 -33.38
CA ASP A 578 39.27 22.12 -34.76
C ASP A 578 38.69 23.20 -35.70
N PHE A 579 37.39 23.49 -35.59
CA PHE A 579 36.73 24.48 -36.45
C PHE A 579 37.33 25.90 -36.29
N VAL A 580 37.73 26.30 -35.09
CA VAL A 580 38.43 27.58 -34.85
C VAL A 580 39.87 27.55 -35.41
N VAL A 581 40.60 26.45 -35.24
CA VAL A 581 41.96 26.29 -35.80
C VAL A 581 41.93 26.28 -37.32
N ASP A 582 41.01 25.54 -37.94
CA ASP A 582 40.82 25.49 -39.39
C ASP A 582 40.39 26.85 -39.95
N ALA A 583 39.49 27.58 -39.27
CA ALA A 583 39.13 28.94 -39.67
C ALA A 583 40.32 29.91 -39.62
N ILE A 584 41.20 29.78 -38.62
CA ILE A 584 42.44 30.56 -38.51
C ILE A 584 43.43 30.17 -39.63
N LEU A 585 43.64 28.88 -39.88
CA LEU A 585 44.54 28.38 -40.92
C LEU A 585 44.07 28.75 -42.33
N LEU A 586 42.78 28.63 -42.61
CA LEU A 586 42.16 29.00 -43.87
C LEU A 586 42.20 30.53 -44.07
N GLY A 587 41.96 31.31 -43.01
CA GLY A 587 42.17 32.76 -42.99
C GLY A 587 43.63 33.16 -43.30
N LEU A 588 44.61 32.52 -42.67
CA LEU A 588 46.03 32.72 -42.94
C LEU A 588 46.41 32.34 -44.37
N LEU A 589 45.88 31.22 -44.89
CA LEU A 589 46.12 30.77 -46.26
C LEU A 589 45.53 31.74 -47.30
N LEU A 590 44.32 32.27 -47.06
CA LEU A 590 43.74 33.34 -47.88
C LEU A 590 44.59 34.63 -47.83
N LEU A 591 45.15 34.98 -46.66
CA LEU A 591 46.04 36.13 -46.50
C LEU A 591 47.36 35.93 -47.28
N ILE A 592 47.95 34.73 -47.23
CA ILE A 592 49.13 34.35 -48.03
C ILE A 592 48.80 34.42 -49.53
N LEU A 593 47.65 33.91 -49.98
CA LEU A 593 47.22 34.00 -51.37
C LEU A 593 47.00 35.45 -51.82
N LEU A 594 46.44 36.31 -50.96
CA LEU A 594 46.29 37.74 -51.21
C LEU A 594 47.65 38.42 -51.38
N VAL A 595 48.62 38.14 -50.51
CA VAL A 595 49.99 38.65 -50.59
C VAL A 595 50.68 38.16 -51.86
N LEU A 596 50.57 36.87 -52.21
CA LEU A 596 51.11 36.30 -53.45
C LEU A 596 50.45 36.91 -54.70
N PHE A 597 49.16 37.22 -54.67
CA PHE A 597 48.46 37.91 -55.75
C PHE A 597 48.95 39.36 -55.91
N ILE A 598 49.12 40.09 -54.81
CA ILE A 598 49.71 41.44 -54.79
C ILE A 598 51.15 41.42 -55.32
N PHE A 599 51.97 40.45 -54.90
CA PHE A 599 53.33 40.28 -55.42
C PHE A 599 53.34 39.93 -56.90
N ARG A 600 52.51 38.99 -57.38
CA ARG A 600 52.37 38.69 -58.82
C ARG A 600 51.93 39.93 -59.62
N LYS A 601 51.03 40.76 -59.08
CA LYS A 601 50.59 42.03 -59.69
C LYS A 601 51.71 43.08 -59.72
N ARG A 602 52.57 43.14 -58.70
CA ARG A 602 53.77 44.00 -58.64
C ARG A 602 54.85 43.53 -59.61
N ILE A 603 55.12 42.23 -59.67
CA ILE A 603 56.10 41.62 -60.58
C ILE A 603 55.68 41.79 -62.05
N ARG A 604 54.39 41.64 -62.39
CA ARG A 604 53.89 41.93 -63.76
C ARG A 604 54.15 43.38 -64.19
N ARG A 605 54.05 44.35 -63.28
CA ARG A 605 54.37 45.77 -63.56
C ARG A 605 55.89 46.03 -63.67
N ALA A 606 56.73 45.22 -63.04
CA ALA A 606 58.19 45.30 -63.18
C ALA A 606 58.69 44.60 -64.46
N SER A 607 58.12 43.46 -64.84
CA SER A 607 58.57 42.69 -66.00
C SER A 607 58.24 43.33 -67.35
N GLN A 608 57.23 44.21 -67.43
CA GLN A 608 57.01 45.05 -68.60
C GLN A 608 58.22 45.98 -68.86
N LYS A 609 58.66 46.74 -67.84
CA LYS A 609 59.86 47.59 -67.92
C LYS A 609 61.18 46.83 -68.17
N ALA A 610 61.22 45.54 -67.85
CA ALA A 610 62.37 44.67 -68.14
C ALA A 610 62.40 44.17 -69.60
N ARG A 611 61.24 44.05 -70.28
CA ARG A 611 61.16 43.64 -71.69
C ARG A 611 61.59 44.76 -72.63
N GLU A 612 61.20 46.00 -72.35
CA GLU A 612 61.61 47.21 -73.09
C GLU A 612 63.15 47.32 -73.21
N ARG A 613 63.88 47.01 -72.13
CA ARG A 613 65.35 47.07 -72.11
C ARG A 613 66.05 45.97 -72.93
N ARG A 614 65.41 44.81 -73.12
CA ARG A 614 66.02 43.70 -73.88
C ARG A 614 65.80 43.82 -75.40
N ALA A 615 64.70 44.44 -75.82
CA ALA A 615 64.45 44.72 -77.24
C ALA A 615 65.52 45.66 -77.85
N ALA A 616 66.06 46.60 -77.06
CA ALA A 616 67.04 47.59 -77.51
C ALA A 616 68.46 47.04 -77.74
N GLN A 617 68.78 45.80 -77.32
CA GLN A 617 70.15 45.25 -77.37
C GLN A 617 70.36 44.14 -78.40
N GLN A 618 69.35 43.76 -79.19
CA GLN A 618 69.46 42.73 -80.24
C GLN A 618 69.47 43.30 -81.67
N ALA A 619 69.63 44.61 -81.84
CA ALA A 619 69.62 45.31 -83.13
C ALA A 619 71.03 45.47 -83.76
N ALA A 620 72.03 44.70 -83.32
CA ALA A 620 73.40 44.75 -83.83
C ALA A 620 73.87 43.37 -84.36
N GLN A 621 74.11 43.35 -85.68
CA GLN A 621 74.62 42.32 -86.59
C GLN A 621 75.86 41.49 -86.15
N PRO A 622 76.29 40.43 -86.89
CA PRO A 622 75.64 39.66 -87.99
C PRO A 622 75.77 38.11 -87.88
N THR A 623 75.49 37.40 -88.99
CA THR A 623 75.37 35.94 -89.20
C THR A 623 76.66 35.15 -89.54
N ALA A 624 76.66 33.85 -89.24
CA ALA A 624 77.41 32.77 -89.94
C ALA A 624 76.57 31.45 -89.92
N ALA A 625 76.96 30.39 -90.64
CA ALA A 625 76.09 29.23 -90.98
C ALA A 625 76.83 27.87 -91.13
N TYR A 626 76.12 26.82 -91.65
CA TYR A 626 76.56 25.44 -92.01
C TYR A 626 76.73 24.45 -90.82
N THR A 627 76.41 23.12 -90.85
CA THR A 627 75.70 22.23 -91.84
C THR A 627 75.08 20.97 -91.17
N ALA A 628 74.52 20.03 -91.97
CA ALA A 628 74.04 18.67 -91.62
C ALA A 628 75.21 17.68 -91.30
N SER A 629 75.07 16.34 -91.09
CA SER A 629 74.06 15.32 -91.49
C SER A 629 74.24 13.98 -90.73
N ASP A 630 73.19 13.12 -90.69
CA ASP A 630 73.16 11.63 -90.53
C ASP A 630 73.88 10.96 -89.32
N SER A 631 73.49 9.80 -88.74
CA SER A 631 72.33 8.84 -88.81
C SER A 631 72.46 7.88 -87.57
N ASP A 632 71.88 6.68 -87.35
CA ASP A 632 71.02 5.72 -88.10
C ASP A 632 70.38 4.64 -87.14
N VAL A 633 69.65 3.63 -87.70
CA VAL A 633 69.60 2.14 -87.41
C VAL A 633 69.90 1.60 -85.98
N LEU A 634 69.23 0.60 -85.34
CA LEU A 634 68.02 -0.29 -85.46
C LEU A 634 67.95 -1.11 -84.10
N ASN A 635 67.01 -2.00 -83.70
CA ASN A 635 65.58 -2.31 -83.96
C ASN A 635 65.10 -3.51 -83.06
N TYR A 636 63.81 -3.60 -82.69
CA TYR A 636 63.16 -4.66 -81.84
C TYR A 636 63.73 -4.75 -80.39
N GLY A 637 63.13 -5.39 -79.36
CA GLY A 637 61.93 -6.25 -79.21
C GLY A 637 62.29 -7.48 -78.33
N ASP A 638 61.46 -8.03 -77.43
CA ASP A 638 60.09 -7.69 -76.99
C ASP A 638 59.78 -8.35 -75.60
N ASP A 639 58.52 -8.67 -75.27
CA ASP A 639 58.02 -9.57 -74.18
C ASP A 639 57.97 -9.10 -72.70
N SER A 640 56.94 -9.61 -72.02
CA SER A 640 56.79 -9.76 -70.55
C SER A 640 56.30 -11.18 -70.27
N PRO A 641 56.59 -11.80 -69.10
CA PRO A 641 55.52 -11.91 -68.09
C PRO A 641 56.01 -11.93 -66.62
N THR A 642 55.25 -12.60 -65.73
CA THR A 642 55.13 -12.30 -64.30
C THR A 642 55.45 -13.49 -63.35
N VAL A 643 55.41 -13.23 -62.02
CA VAL A 643 55.37 -14.17 -60.85
C VAL A 643 56.64 -15.05 -60.64
N ALA A 644 57.16 -15.38 -59.44
CA ALA A 644 56.63 -15.51 -58.08
C ALA A 644 57.77 -15.79 -57.03
N PHE A 645 57.38 -15.92 -55.76
CA PHE A 645 58.06 -16.63 -54.65
C PHE A 645 59.29 -16.01 -53.96
N SER A 646 59.69 -16.66 -52.85
CA SER A 646 60.14 -16.02 -51.60
C SER A 646 61.15 -16.85 -50.81
N SER A 647 61.69 -16.23 -49.73
CA SER A 647 62.46 -16.84 -48.62
C SER A 647 63.92 -17.19 -48.87
N GLY A 648 64.71 -17.28 -47.79
CA GLY A 648 66.13 -17.67 -47.79
C GLY A 648 67.03 -16.61 -47.14
N SER A 649 67.50 -16.87 -45.91
CA SER A 649 68.36 -15.96 -45.14
C SER A 649 69.81 -16.45 -45.06
N SER A 650 70.69 -15.55 -44.58
CA SER A 650 71.86 -15.81 -43.70
C SER A 650 73.29 -15.89 -44.30
N TYR A 651 74.26 -15.81 -43.36
CA TYR A 651 75.73 -15.71 -43.49
C TYR A 651 76.28 -14.35 -43.98
N ALA A 652 77.42 -13.80 -43.51
CA ALA A 652 78.34 -14.04 -42.37
C ALA A 652 79.48 -12.96 -42.46
N ALA A 653 80.29 -12.56 -41.45
CA ALA A 653 80.39 -12.81 -40.00
C ALA A 653 80.80 -11.46 -39.27
N GLU A 654 81.78 -11.24 -38.35
CA GLU A 654 82.80 -12.09 -37.68
C GLU A 654 83.24 -11.63 -36.26
N THR A 655 84.37 -10.93 -36.06
CA THR A 655 85.13 -10.75 -34.78
C THR A 655 85.50 -9.27 -34.48
N ASP A 656 86.08 -8.83 -33.34
CA ASP A 656 86.67 -9.47 -32.13
C ASP A 656 86.48 -8.59 -30.85
N GLY A 657 86.72 -9.11 -29.64
CA GLY A 657 86.83 -8.33 -28.38
C GLY A 657 86.59 -9.14 -27.08
N THR A 658 87.43 -8.99 -26.04
CA THR A 658 87.66 -10.04 -25.01
C THR A 658 87.60 -9.63 -23.52
N ILE A 659 86.87 -10.44 -22.69
CA ILE A 659 87.29 -11.15 -21.42
C ILE A 659 87.74 -10.30 -20.17
N PRO A 660 87.62 -10.70 -18.86
CA PRO A 660 87.09 -11.93 -18.20
C PRO A 660 86.07 -11.79 -17.01
N LEU A 661 85.57 -12.97 -16.61
CA LEU A 661 85.05 -13.50 -15.32
C LEU A 661 85.94 -13.23 -14.05
N PRO A 662 85.54 -13.52 -12.76
CA PRO A 662 84.90 -14.77 -12.23
C PRO A 662 83.93 -14.63 -11.01
N ALA A 663 83.50 -15.69 -10.28
CA ALA A 663 82.83 -16.97 -10.65
C ALA A 663 82.38 -17.78 -9.39
N GLN A 664 81.26 -18.53 -9.47
CA GLN A 664 80.90 -19.75 -8.67
C GLN A 664 80.68 -19.59 -7.12
N GLN A 665 79.94 -20.44 -6.35
CA GLN A 665 78.96 -21.53 -6.62
C GLN A 665 78.12 -21.92 -5.36
N ALA A 666 77.00 -22.65 -5.59
CA ALA A 666 76.42 -23.73 -4.72
C ALA A 666 75.75 -23.39 -3.35
N PRO A 667 74.95 -24.31 -2.75
CA PRO A 667 73.93 -25.19 -3.35
C PRO A 667 72.58 -25.27 -2.58
N ILE A 668 71.63 -26.05 -3.11
CA ILE A 668 70.28 -26.34 -2.55
C ILE A 668 70.26 -27.69 -1.79
N PRO A 669 69.40 -27.86 -0.78
CA PRO A 669 68.74 -29.14 -0.53
C PRO A 669 67.20 -29.05 -0.59
N LYS A 670 66.54 -30.16 -1.00
CA LYS A 670 65.08 -30.33 -0.98
C LYS A 670 64.66 -31.14 0.25
N HIS A 671 63.42 -30.97 0.74
CA HIS A 671 62.49 -32.08 1.07
C HIS A 671 61.07 -31.53 1.28
N ALA A 672 60.06 -32.39 1.48
CA ALA A 672 58.64 -32.04 1.42
C ALA A 672 57.78 -32.77 2.46
N ALA A 673 56.67 -32.14 2.87
CA ALA A 673 55.51 -32.78 3.53
C ALA A 673 54.24 -31.90 3.40
N LYS A 674 53.05 -32.48 3.60
CA LYS A 674 51.76 -31.79 3.77
C LYS A 674 51.29 -31.92 5.22
N SER A 675 50.54 -30.96 5.79
CA SER A 675 49.20 -31.18 6.39
C SER A 675 48.58 -29.92 7.05
N GLN A 676 47.25 -29.82 6.96
CA GLN A 676 46.25 -29.23 7.89
C GLN A 676 46.61 -28.15 8.93
N GLN A 677 45.88 -27.02 8.91
CA GLN A 677 44.89 -26.56 9.93
C GLN A 677 44.21 -25.27 9.40
N LYS A 678 42.87 -25.19 9.27
CA LYS A 678 41.77 -25.04 10.26
C LYS A 678 41.53 -23.56 10.67
N PRO A 679 40.39 -22.94 10.33
CA PRO A 679 40.00 -21.61 10.83
C PRO A 679 39.48 -21.66 12.28
N VAL A 680 39.46 -20.51 12.95
CA VAL A 680 39.03 -20.35 14.35
C VAL A 680 37.54 -19.93 14.42
N SER A 681 36.85 -20.42 15.46
CA SER A 681 35.42 -20.22 15.74
C SER A 681 35.15 -19.14 16.80
N GLY A 682 33.89 -18.71 16.91
CA GLY A 682 33.42 -17.67 17.83
C GLY A 682 31.98 -17.25 17.47
N ASP A 683 30.95 -18.10 17.56
CA ASP A 683 30.40 -18.82 18.74
C ASP A 683 29.26 -18.03 19.41
N SER A 684 28.05 -18.59 19.38
CA SER A 684 26.90 -18.30 20.26
C SER A 684 25.72 -19.21 19.89
N ASP A 685 25.61 -20.37 20.55
CA ASP A 685 24.41 -21.22 20.49
C ASP A 685 23.23 -20.56 21.21
N GLN A 686 22.01 -20.78 20.71
CA GLN A 686 20.92 -21.24 21.57
C GLN A 686 19.80 -21.93 20.79
N ASP A 687 19.58 -23.21 21.08
CA ASP A 687 18.34 -23.92 20.75
C ASP A 687 17.15 -23.32 21.52
N PHE A 688 15.95 -23.41 20.94
CA PHE A 688 14.85 -24.10 21.62
C PHE A 688 13.79 -24.61 20.63
N LEU A 689 13.21 -25.78 20.94
CA LEU A 689 12.18 -26.44 20.15
C LEU A 689 10.77 -25.99 20.56
N GLN A 690 9.91 -25.69 19.57
CA GLN A 690 8.52 -26.15 19.52
C GLN A 690 8.00 -26.24 18.09
#